data_AF-A0A5F7ZJV4-F1
#
_entry.id   AF-A0A5F7ZJV4-F1
#
_cell.length_a   1.000
_cell.length_b   1.000
_cell.length_c   1.000
_cell.angle_alpha   90.00
_cell.angle_beta   90.00
_cell.angle_gamma   90.00
#
_symmetry.space_group_name_H-M   'P 1'
#
loop_
_entity.id
_entity.type
_entity.pdbx_description
1 polymer ?
#
loop_
_entity_poly.entity_id
_entity_poly.type
_entity_poly.pdbx_seq_one_letter_code
_entity_poly.pdbx_strand_id
1 'polypeptide(L)'
;MMSSCNSILSLFRAKKTVESKETVMMGDSVVKINGIYLTKSNAICHLKSHPLQLTYDGGFSEIKEQEMFKGTTSLPSHLKSGGDQGKRHARASSRPSSSDLSRLQTKAVPKADLQEKDAEVEVDEVFWNTRIVPILRELEKEENIETVCAACTQLHHALEEGNMLGNKFKRRSILLKTLCKLVDVGSDLLSLKLAKIILALKVSRKNLLNVCKLIFKISRNEKNDSLIQNDSILESLLEVLRSEDLETNMEAFLYCMGSIKFISGNPGFLNEMISKGAVEILINLINQINENTEKCGTCLPNSGHLLVQVTATLRNLVDSPLVRTKFLSISALPQLCTAMEQYMGDKDVCTNIARIFSKLTSYRDCCAALASYSRCYALFLNLINKYQKKQDLVVRVVFILGNLTAKNNQAREQFSKEKGSIQTLLSLFQTFHQLDLHSQKPAGQRGEQHRAQRPPSEAEDVLIKLTRVLANIAIHPGVGPVLAANPGIVGLLLTTLEYKSLDDCEELVINATATINNLSYYQVKNSIIQDKKLYIAELLLKLLVSNNMDGILEAVRVFGNLSQDRDVCDFIVQNNVHRFMMALLDAQHQDICFSACGVLLNLTVDKDKRVILKEGGGIKKLVDCLRDFGPTDWQLACLVCKTLWNFSENITNASSCFGNEDTNTLLLLLSSFLDEELALDGSFDPDLKNYHKLHWETEFKPVAQQLLNRIQRHHTFLEPLPIPSF
;
A
#
# COMPACT_ATOMS: atom_id res chain seq x y z
N MET A 1 -35.80 -4.63 1.88
CA MET A 1 -34.65 -5.55 2.04
C MET A 1 -34.62 -6.29 3.39
N MET A 2 -34.48 -5.63 4.55
CA MET A 2 -34.43 -6.33 5.87
C MET A 2 -35.68 -7.17 6.19
N SER A 3 -36.89 -6.75 5.81
CA SER A 3 -38.12 -7.53 6.02
C SER A 3 -38.18 -8.81 5.16
N SER A 4 -37.80 -8.73 3.88
CA SER A 4 -37.72 -9.88 2.97
C SER A 4 -36.57 -10.83 3.33
N CYS A 5 -35.42 -10.30 3.74
CA CYS A 5 -34.33 -11.09 4.30
C CYS A 5 -34.75 -11.76 5.61
N ASN A 6 -35.50 -11.08 6.50
CA ASN A 6 -35.98 -11.64 7.77
C ASN A 6 -36.97 -12.80 7.58
N SER A 7 -37.81 -12.76 6.55
CA SER A 7 -38.69 -13.88 6.16
C SER A 7 -37.93 -15.09 5.56
N ILE A 8 -36.77 -14.86 4.94
CA ILE A 8 -35.89 -15.93 4.44
C ILE A 8 -35.03 -16.48 5.60
N LEU A 9 -34.55 -15.61 6.49
CA LEU A 9 -33.86 -15.93 7.75
C LEU A 9 -34.72 -16.78 8.69
N SER A 10 -36.04 -16.57 8.76
CA SER A 10 -36.94 -17.39 9.57
C SER A 10 -37.05 -18.82 9.05
N LEU A 11 -36.99 -19.04 7.73
CA LEU A 11 -36.93 -20.37 7.11
C LEU A 11 -35.61 -21.11 7.41
N PHE A 12 -34.48 -20.39 7.49
CA PHE A 12 -33.20 -20.97 7.91
C PHE A 12 -33.13 -21.25 9.41
N ARG A 13 -33.73 -20.38 10.26
CA ARG A 13 -33.81 -20.58 11.71
C ARG A 13 -34.81 -21.67 12.10
N ALA A 14 -35.91 -21.85 11.39
CA ALA A 14 -36.91 -22.87 11.71
C ALA A 14 -36.38 -24.32 11.66
N LYS A 15 -35.26 -24.58 10.98
CA LYS A 15 -34.58 -25.89 10.98
C LYS A 15 -33.66 -26.12 12.18
N LYS A 16 -33.37 -25.11 12.99
CA LYS A 16 -32.58 -25.23 14.22
C LYS A 16 -33.33 -24.55 15.38
N THR A 17 -33.65 -25.37 16.37
CA THR A 17 -34.00 -25.02 17.77
C THR A 17 -35.48 -24.90 18.14
N VAL A 18 -35.82 -25.77 19.10
CA VAL A 18 -37.01 -25.80 19.99
C VAL A 18 -36.99 -24.57 20.91
N GLU A 19 -38.20 -24.08 21.22
CA GLU A 19 -38.50 -22.84 21.93
C GLU A 19 -38.04 -22.78 23.39
N SER A 20 -37.62 -21.58 23.83
CA SER A 20 -37.93 -21.05 25.16
C SER A 20 -38.06 -19.52 25.11
N LYS A 21 -39.20 -19.03 25.59
CA LYS A 21 -39.64 -17.62 25.65
C LYS A 21 -38.94 -16.86 26.80
N GLU A 22 -38.69 -15.55 26.60
CA GLU A 22 -38.95 -14.43 27.54
C GLU A 22 -38.39 -13.11 26.93
N THR A 23 -39.22 -12.11 26.63
CA THR A 23 -39.66 -10.93 27.44
C THR A 23 -38.71 -9.72 27.33
N VAL A 24 -39.18 -8.69 26.62
CA VAL A 24 -38.49 -7.43 26.32
C VAL A 24 -38.83 -6.36 27.37
N MET A 25 -37.82 -5.63 27.85
CA MET A 25 -37.99 -4.35 28.55
C MET A 25 -37.08 -3.29 27.93
N MET A 26 -37.68 -2.14 27.65
CA MET A 26 -37.12 -0.95 27.00
C MET A 26 -36.49 -0.02 28.05
N GLY A 27 -35.37 0.64 27.72
CA GLY A 27 -34.76 1.65 28.58
C GLY A 27 -33.81 2.56 27.81
N ASP A 28 -34.20 3.83 27.69
CA ASP A 28 -33.43 4.92 27.09
C ASP A 28 -32.28 5.38 28.01
N SER A 29 -31.15 5.80 27.43
CA SER A 29 -30.60 7.17 27.60
C SER A 29 -29.14 7.35 27.11
N VAL A 30 -28.99 8.40 26.28
CA VAL A 30 -27.96 9.45 26.29
C VAL A 30 -26.47 9.06 26.30
N VAL A 31 -25.79 9.27 25.17
CA VAL A 31 -24.32 9.22 25.02
C VAL A 31 -23.74 10.60 24.71
N LYS A 32 -22.73 10.97 25.51
CA LYS A 32 -21.88 12.15 25.42
C LYS A 32 -20.97 12.11 24.19
N ILE A 33 -20.81 13.28 23.58
CA ILE A 33 -19.86 13.62 22.53
C ILE A 33 -18.44 13.65 23.12
N ASN A 34 -17.49 12.95 22.49
CA ASN A 34 -16.08 13.35 22.41
C ASN A 34 -15.39 12.64 21.24
N GLY A 35 -14.88 13.45 20.32
CA GLY A 35 -14.31 13.02 19.04
C GLY A 35 -12.87 12.54 19.16
N ILE A 36 -12.58 11.48 18.40
CA ILE A 36 -11.25 11.16 17.90
C ILE A 36 -11.44 10.84 16.41
N TYR A 37 -10.85 11.68 15.56
CA TYR A 37 -10.81 11.51 14.11
C TYR A 37 -9.99 10.26 13.76
N LEU A 38 -10.69 9.16 13.52
CA LEU A 38 -10.14 8.01 12.78
C LEU A 38 -10.37 8.29 11.30
N THR A 39 -9.27 8.58 10.59
CA THR A 39 -9.24 8.61 9.13
C THR A 39 -9.64 7.24 8.61
N LYS A 40 -10.91 7.13 8.22
CA LYS A 40 -11.47 6.03 7.43
C LYS A 40 -10.56 5.85 6.22
N SER A 41 -9.75 4.80 6.22
CA SER A 41 -9.01 4.38 5.03
C SER A 41 -10.08 3.86 4.07
N ASN A 42 -10.61 4.74 3.22
CA ASN A 42 -11.39 4.36 2.04
C ASN A 42 -10.44 3.69 1.05
N ALA A 43 -9.97 2.50 1.39
CA ALA A 43 -9.47 1.52 0.45
C ALA A 43 -10.62 0.58 0.10
N ILE A 44 -11.75 1.14 -0.33
CA ILE A 44 -12.70 0.43 -1.18
C ILE A 44 -11.88 0.12 -2.43
N CYS A 45 -11.38 -1.11 -2.50
CA CYS A 45 -10.89 -1.65 -3.74
C CYS A 45 -12.06 -1.63 -4.71
N HIS A 46 -12.15 -0.59 -5.54
CA HIS A 46 -12.57 -0.77 -6.93
C HIS A 46 -11.54 -1.73 -7.56
N LEU A 47 -11.66 -3.01 -7.21
CA LEU A 47 -11.24 -4.10 -8.07
C LEU A 47 -11.99 -3.83 -9.36
N LYS A 48 -11.25 -3.48 -10.42
CA LYS A 48 -11.76 -3.69 -11.78
C LYS A 48 -12.35 -5.10 -11.76
N SER A 49 -13.66 -5.19 -11.94
CA SER A 49 -14.38 -6.45 -12.15
C SER A 49 -13.57 -7.24 -13.18
N HIS A 50 -12.91 -8.29 -12.73
CA HIS A 50 -12.37 -9.24 -13.70
C HIS A 50 -13.58 -9.92 -14.34
N PRO A 51 -13.62 -10.02 -15.68
CA PRO A 51 -14.71 -10.70 -16.34
C PRO A 51 -14.76 -12.14 -15.81
N LEU A 52 -15.93 -12.54 -15.29
CA LEU A 52 -16.22 -13.93 -15.01
C LEU A 52 -15.92 -14.73 -16.29
N GLN A 53 -15.16 -15.82 -16.15
CA GLN A 53 -14.96 -16.75 -17.26
C GLN A 53 -16.32 -17.41 -17.51
N LEU A 54 -17.09 -16.85 -18.44
CA LEU A 54 -18.31 -17.45 -18.99
C LEU A 54 -17.89 -18.56 -19.94
N THR A 55 -17.38 -19.68 -19.44
CA THR A 55 -17.16 -20.88 -20.25
C THR A 55 -18.48 -21.61 -20.46
N TYR A 56 -19.41 -20.97 -21.17
CA TYR A 56 -20.51 -21.67 -21.85
C TYR A 56 -20.91 -20.86 -23.09
N ASP A 57 -20.09 -20.99 -24.14
CA ASP A 57 -20.37 -20.52 -25.50
C ASP A 57 -21.19 -21.55 -26.29
N GLY A 58 -21.94 -22.40 -25.56
CA GLY A 58 -22.82 -23.41 -26.14
C GLY A 58 -24.01 -22.77 -26.84
N GLY A 59 -23.79 -22.41 -28.12
CA GLY A 59 -24.78 -21.82 -29.02
C GLY A 59 -24.29 -20.62 -29.84
N PHE A 60 -23.07 -20.10 -29.58
CA PHE A 60 -22.55 -18.90 -30.24
C PHE A 60 -21.37 -19.15 -31.21
N SER A 61 -20.88 -20.40 -31.32
CA SER A 61 -19.69 -20.76 -32.12
C SER A 61 -19.99 -21.30 -33.53
N GLU A 62 -21.03 -20.83 -34.20
CA GLU A 62 -21.18 -21.07 -35.64
C GLU A 62 -21.50 -19.74 -36.33
N ILE A 63 -20.73 -19.43 -37.38
CA ILE A 63 -20.82 -18.27 -38.27
C ILE A 63 -19.95 -17.05 -37.85
N LYS A 64 -18.62 -17.20 -37.98
CA LYS A 64 -17.74 -16.35 -38.83
C LYS A 64 -16.25 -16.67 -38.56
N GLU A 65 -15.78 -17.79 -39.09
CA GLU A 65 -14.38 -17.91 -39.53
C GLU A 65 -14.39 -17.90 -41.05
N GLN A 66 -14.23 -16.71 -41.64
CA GLN A 66 -13.67 -16.56 -42.98
C GLN A 66 -13.28 -15.09 -43.18
N GLU A 67 -12.03 -14.91 -43.59
CA GLU A 67 -11.40 -13.69 -44.09
C GLU A 67 -10.99 -12.61 -43.08
N MET A 68 -9.77 -12.75 -42.54
CA MET A 68 -8.76 -11.68 -42.60
C MET A 68 -7.36 -12.22 -42.22
N PHE A 69 -6.73 -12.91 -43.16
CA PHE A 69 -5.27 -13.07 -43.22
C PHE A 69 -4.88 -13.10 -44.69
N LYS A 70 -4.37 -11.97 -45.20
CA LYS A 70 -3.51 -11.89 -46.40
C LYS A 70 -2.89 -10.51 -46.58
N GLY A 71 -1.55 -10.49 -46.68
CA GLY A 71 -0.70 -9.43 -47.21
C GLY A 71 -0.31 -8.36 -46.17
N THR A 72 0.96 -8.12 -45.84
CA THR A 72 2.16 -8.12 -46.70
C THR A 72 3.43 -8.42 -45.90
N THR A 73 4.25 -9.32 -46.45
CA THR A 73 5.65 -9.55 -46.09
C THR A 73 6.57 -9.02 -47.20
N SER A 74 7.83 -8.72 -46.80
CA SER A 74 9.07 -8.63 -47.62
C SER A 74 9.34 -7.29 -48.32
N LEU A 75 10.56 -6.72 -48.37
CA LEU A 75 11.92 -7.27 -48.66
C LEU A 75 13.03 -6.35 -48.01
N PRO A 76 14.36 -6.48 -48.26
CA PRO A 76 15.35 -6.88 -47.25
C PRO A 76 16.66 -6.04 -47.20
N SER A 77 17.63 -6.59 -46.47
CA SER A 77 19.02 -6.22 -46.19
C SER A 77 19.97 -5.91 -47.36
N HIS A 78 21.07 -5.21 -47.06
CA HIS A 78 22.49 -5.31 -47.55
C HIS A 78 23.21 -3.97 -47.16
N LEU A 79 24.43 -3.86 -46.60
CA LEU A 79 25.76 -4.46 -46.82
C LEU A 79 26.56 -4.37 -45.48
N LYS A 80 27.13 -5.44 -44.92
CA LYS A 80 28.42 -6.12 -45.20
C LYS A 80 29.70 -5.40 -44.71
N SER A 81 30.43 -6.20 -43.94
CA SER A 81 31.76 -6.08 -43.33
C SER A 81 32.93 -6.27 -44.32
N GLY A 82 34.11 -5.78 -43.94
CA GLY A 82 35.45 -6.05 -44.48
C GLY A 82 36.31 -4.79 -44.34
N GLY A 83 37.54 -4.76 -43.82
CA GLY A 83 38.55 -5.80 -43.63
C GLY A 83 39.89 -5.31 -44.21
N ASP A 84 40.76 -4.80 -43.32
CA ASP A 84 42.23 -4.91 -43.31
C ASP A 84 43.20 -4.06 -44.20
N GLN A 85 44.33 -3.74 -43.55
CA GLN A 85 45.68 -3.32 -43.97
C GLN A 85 46.03 -1.89 -44.47
N GLY A 86 46.86 -1.19 -43.66
CA GLY A 86 48.25 -0.94 -44.06
C GLY A 86 48.80 0.51 -44.08
N LYS A 87 49.57 0.87 -43.02
CA LYS A 87 50.79 1.77 -42.98
C LYS A 87 50.54 3.28 -43.28
N ARG A 88 51.19 4.30 -42.69
CA ARG A 88 52.32 4.49 -41.74
C ARG A 88 52.43 6.01 -41.39
N HIS A 89 52.85 6.33 -40.15
CA HIS A 89 53.52 7.57 -39.64
C HIS A 89 52.70 8.89 -39.55
N ALA A 90 52.83 9.81 -38.58
CA ALA A 90 53.53 9.97 -37.29
C ALA A 90 52.86 11.18 -36.56
N ARG A 91 52.58 11.23 -35.26
CA ARG A 91 53.40 11.70 -34.11
C ARG A 91 52.45 11.67 -32.89
N ALA A 92 52.73 10.86 -31.86
CA ALA A 92 53.15 11.25 -30.50
C ALA A 92 52.31 12.38 -29.85
N SER A 93 51.73 12.27 -28.65
CA SER A 93 51.91 11.33 -27.54
C SER A 93 50.75 11.44 -26.54
N SER A 94 50.41 10.30 -25.95
CA SER A 94 49.42 10.09 -24.89
C SER A 94 49.94 10.43 -23.48
N ARG A 95 48.99 10.74 -22.59
CA ARG A 95 49.03 10.55 -21.11
C ARG A 95 49.56 9.13 -20.74
N PRO A 96 50.12 8.83 -19.53
CA PRO A 96 49.34 8.84 -18.27
C PRO A 96 50.11 8.95 -16.92
N SER A 97 49.32 8.94 -15.83
CA SER A 97 49.54 8.70 -14.39
C SER A 97 50.93 8.32 -13.85
N SER A 98 51.29 8.84 -12.67
CA SER A 98 51.58 8.04 -11.45
C SER A 98 51.93 8.93 -10.24
N SER A 99 51.74 8.34 -9.07
CA SER A 99 52.02 8.80 -7.71
C SER A 99 53.53 8.87 -7.39
N ASP A 100 53.82 9.58 -6.29
CA ASP A 100 55.04 9.58 -5.46
C ASP A 100 56.36 10.14 -6.03
N LEU A 101 56.77 11.30 -5.49
CA LEU A 101 58.12 11.48 -4.92
C LEU A 101 58.25 12.82 -4.19
N SER A 102 58.60 12.72 -2.92
CA SER A 102 59.11 13.79 -2.08
C SER A 102 60.54 14.18 -2.50
N ARG A 103 60.78 15.46 -2.84
CA ARG A 103 61.97 16.22 -2.39
C ARG A 103 61.97 17.66 -2.87
N LEU A 104 62.25 18.53 -1.89
CA LEU A 104 62.74 19.91 -1.96
C LEU A 104 62.96 20.54 -3.35
N GLN A 105 62.25 21.64 -3.60
CA GLN A 105 62.86 22.83 -4.19
C GLN A 105 62.23 24.10 -3.64
N THR A 106 63.05 24.81 -2.87
CA THR A 106 62.92 26.19 -2.41
C THR A 106 62.88 27.13 -3.61
N LYS A 107 61.84 27.96 -3.76
CA LYS A 107 61.98 29.37 -4.22
C LYS A 107 60.66 30.17 -4.22
N ALA A 108 60.76 31.30 -3.53
CA ALA A 108 60.16 32.62 -3.78
C ALA A 108 58.62 32.74 -3.88
N VAL A 109 58.02 33.10 -2.74
CA VAL A 109 56.71 33.78 -2.65
C VAL A 109 56.85 35.19 -3.26
N PRO A 110 55.90 35.68 -4.08
CA PRO A 110 55.91 37.06 -4.54
C PRO A 110 55.59 38.00 -3.37
N LYS A 111 56.40 39.06 -3.19
CA LYS A 111 56.30 40.03 -2.09
C LYS A 111 54.95 40.76 -1.97
N ALA A 112 54.09 40.72 -2.99
CA ALA A 112 52.75 41.33 -2.95
C ALA A 112 51.78 40.54 -2.03
N ASP A 113 51.93 39.22 -1.96
CA ASP A 113 51.06 38.30 -1.22
C ASP A 113 51.34 38.28 0.30
N LEU A 114 52.50 38.84 0.70
CA LEU A 114 52.92 39.01 2.10
C LEU A 114 52.39 40.32 2.69
N GLN A 115 52.34 41.41 1.92
CA GLN A 115 51.80 42.69 2.38
C GLN A 115 50.28 42.67 2.57
N GLU A 116 49.53 41.98 1.69
CA GLU A 116 48.09 41.79 1.88
C GLU A 116 47.79 40.92 3.11
N LYS A 117 48.54 39.83 3.33
CA LYS A 117 48.40 38.99 4.53
C LYS A 117 48.80 39.70 5.83
N ASP A 118 49.83 40.53 5.80
CA ASP A 118 50.24 41.28 7.00
C ASP A 118 49.24 42.39 7.33
N ALA A 119 48.68 43.07 6.32
CA ALA A 119 47.60 44.05 6.50
C ALA A 119 46.29 43.43 6.97
N GLU A 120 45.88 42.28 6.42
CA GLU A 120 44.71 41.51 6.91
C GLU A 120 44.90 41.06 8.37
N VAL A 121 46.12 40.63 8.74
CA VAL A 121 46.43 40.23 10.12
C VAL A 121 46.37 41.42 11.08
N GLU A 122 46.83 42.61 10.67
CA GLU A 122 46.76 43.83 11.49
C GLU A 122 45.30 44.28 11.70
N VAL A 123 44.47 44.22 10.65
CA VAL A 123 43.04 44.55 10.71
C VAL A 123 42.29 43.57 11.63
N ASP A 124 42.58 42.28 11.54
CA ASP A 124 42.01 41.24 12.41
C ASP A 124 42.40 41.45 13.88
N GLU A 125 43.64 41.87 14.16
CA GLU A 125 44.08 42.17 15.53
C GLU A 125 43.37 43.40 16.12
N VAL A 126 43.22 44.46 15.32
CA VAL A 126 42.49 45.67 15.74
C VAL A 126 41.03 45.32 15.98
N PHE A 127 40.37 44.59 15.08
CA PHE A 127 38.98 44.18 15.24
C PHE A 127 38.80 43.31 16.49
N TRP A 128 39.67 42.32 16.70
CA TRP A 128 39.62 41.47 17.89
C TRP A 128 39.71 42.29 19.18
N ASN A 129 40.70 43.19 19.27
CA ASN A 129 40.93 43.97 20.48
C ASN A 129 39.80 44.98 20.76
N THR A 130 39.16 45.52 19.72
CA THR A 130 38.11 46.54 19.83
C THR A 130 36.71 45.98 19.99
N ARG A 131 36.38 44.87 19.31
CA ARG A 131 35.02 44.29 19.28
C ARG A 131 34.89 43.03 20.11
N ILE A 132 35.88 42.14 20.11
CA ILE A 132 35.77 40.81 20.74
C ILE A 132 36.22 40.81 22.20
N VAL A 133 37.39 41.40 22.51
CA VAL A 133 37.94 41.43 23.88
C VAL A 133 36.98 42.05 24.91
N PRO A 134 36.27 43.15 24.63
CA PRO A 134 35.32 43.71 25.60
C PRO A 134 34.21 42.71 25.97
N ILE A 135 33.67 42.00 24.97
CA ILE A 135 32.62 41.00 25.18
C ILE A 135 33.17 39.79 25.97
N LEU A 136 34.40 39.36 25.67
CA LEU A 136 35.04 38.28 26.44
C LEU A 136 35.24 38.64 27.91
N ARG A 137 35.63 39.89 28.20
CA ARG A 137 35.74 40.38 29.59
C ARG A 137 34.39 40.44 30.30
N GLU A 138 33.31 40.73 29.58
CA GLU A 138 31.96 40.70 30.14
C GLU A 138 31.53 39.27 30.47
N LEU A 139 31.82 38.32 29.59
CA LEU A 139 31.55 36.89 29.80
C LEU A 139 32.31 36.32 31.01
N GLU A 140 33.53 36.79 31.27
CA GLU A 140 34.36 36.33 32.40
C GLU A 140 33.88 36.83 33.78
N LYS A 141 32.99 37.82 33.84
CA LYS A 141 32.48 38.34 35.12
C LYS A 141 31.43 37.44 35.77
N GLU A 142 30.78 36.57 34.98
CA GLU A 142 29.80 35.56 35.45
C GLU A 142 28.67 36.12 36.36
N GLU A 143 28.27 37.39 36.22
CA GLU A 143 27.36 38.05 37.17
C GLU A 143 25.90 37.58 37.09
N ASN A 144 25.34 37.42 35.87
CA ASN A 144 23.95 37.00 35.65
C ASN A 144 23.84 36.17 34.35
N ILE A 145 23.06 35.08 34.36
CA ILE A 145 22.83 34.21 33.20
C ILE A 145 22.26 34.99 32.01
N GLU A 146 21.33 35.92 32.23
CA GLU A 146 20.72 36.69 31.13
C GLU A 146 21.74 37.60 30.44
N THR A 147 22.61 38.26 31.20
CA THR A 147 23.66 39.13 30.65
C THR A 147 24.71 38.32 29.92
N VAL A 148 25.10 37.16 30.47
CA VAL A 148 26.04 36.23 29.80
C VAL A 148 25.42 35.69 28.50
N CYS A 149 24.11 35.38 28.46
CA CYS A 149 23.43 34.95 27.24
C CYS A 149 23.34 36.07 26.19
N ALA A 150 23.09 37.31 26.62
CA ALA A 150 23.11 38.48 25.75
C ALA A 150 24.51 38.71 25.16
N ALA A 151 25.54 38.66 26.01
CA ALA A 151 26.94 38.76 25.60
C ALA A 151 27.34 37.62 24.64
N CYS A 152 26.86 36.38 24.83
CA CYS A 152 27.07 35.29 23.87
C CYS A 152 26.43 35.59 22.51
N THR A 153 25.22 36.17 22.50
CA THR A 153 24.53 36.54 21.25
C THR A 153 25.29 37.66 20.53
N GLN A 154 25.76 38.67 21.26
CA GLN A 154 26.62 39.74 20.72
C GLN A 154 27.95 39.19 20.20
N LEU A 155 28.56 38.27 20.94
CA LEU A 155 29.81 37.62 20.54
C LEU A 155 29.64 36.86 19.22
N HIS A 156 28.57 36.07 19.09
CA HIS A 156 28.30 35.35 17.84
C HIS A 156 28.19 36.31 16.65
N HIS A 157 27.43 37.40 16.79
CA HIS A 157 27.28 38.42 15.75
C HIS A 157 28.60 39.11 15.41
N ALA A 158 29.38 39.49 16.42
CA ALA A 158 30.68 40.14 16.21
C ALA A 158 31.70 39.21 15.53
N LEU A 159 31.67 37.91 15.84
CA LEU A 159 32.51 36.91 15.16
C LEU A 159 32.10 36.72 13.71
N GLU A 160 30.80 36.78 13.41
CA GLU A 160 30.26 36.70 12.04
C GLU A 160 30.63 37.96 11.24
N GLU A 161 30.41 39.16 11.79
CA GLU A 161 30.83 40.44 11.20
C GLU A 161 32.33 40.48 10.86
N GLY A 162 33.16 39.93 11.74
CA GLY A 162 34.61 39.91 11.58
C GLY A 162 35.14 38.76 10.71
N ASN A 163 34.29 37.92 10.11
CA ASN A 163 34.70 36.69 9.42
C ASN A 163 35.61 35.78 10.29
N MET A 164 35.42 35.80 11.62
CA MET A 164 36.23 35.05 12.60
C MET A 164 35.60 33.71 12.98
N LEU A 165 34.55 33.28 12.28
CA LEU A 165 33.98 31.94 12.40
C LEU A 165 34.81 30.89 11.63
N GLY A 166 34.59 29.61 11.90
CA GLY A 166 35.34 28.52 11.30
C GLY A 166 36.68 28.21 11.99
N ASN A 167 37.56 27.49 11.28
CA ASN A 167 38.76 26.88 11.87
C ASN A 167 40.08 27.64 11.62
N LYS A 168 40.06 28.73 10.83
CA LYS A 168 41.29 29.38 10.32
C LYS A 168 41.79 30.57 11.14
N PHE A 169 41.00 31.10 12.06
CA PHE A 169 41.39 32.32 12.79
C PHE A 169 42.38 32.05 13.93
N LYS A 170 43.38 32.93 14.10
CA LYS A 170 44.55 32.69 14.99
C LYS A 170 44.21 32.59 16.48
N ARG A 171 43.26 33.39 16.97
CA ARG A 171 42.92 33.50 18.41
C ARG A 171 41.84 32.50 18.87
N ARG A 172 41.54 31.50 18.04
CA ARG A 172 40.51 30.47 18.25
C ARG A 172 40.68 29.66 19.53
N SER A 173 41.91 29.33 19.88
CA SER A 173 42.20 28.59 21.10
C SER A 173 41.83 29.37 22.36
N ILE A 174 42.05 30.69 22.37
CA ILE A 174 41.70 31.58 23.49
C ILE A 174 40.17 31.64 23.62
N LEU A 175 39.48 31.89 22.51
CA LEU A 175 38.02 31.92 22.47
C LEU A 175 37.40 30.63 23.00
N LEU A 176 37.83 29.48 22.47
CA LEU A 176 37.33 28.17 22.90
C LEU A 176 37.61 27.91 24.38
N LYS A 177 38.77 28.32 24.90
CA LYS A 177 39.09 28.16 26.32
C LYS A 177 38.14 28.97 27.22
N THR A 178 37.78 30.18 26.82
CA THR A 178 36.79 31.00 27.54
C THR A 178 35.40 30.38 27.45
N LEU A 179 34.94 30.02 26.24
CA LEU A 179 33.62 29.42 26.03
C LEU A 179 33.44 28.10 26.78
N CYS A 180 34.44 27.21 26.77
CA CYS A 180 34.37 25.92 27.44
C CYS A 180 34.28 26.03 28.97
N LYS A 181 34.85 27.08 29.59
CA LYS A 181 34.71 27.31 31.04
C LYS A 181 33.27 27.64 31.42
N LEU A 182 32.56 28.39 30.56
CA LEU A 182 31.19 28.83 30.80
C LEU A 182 30.17 27.71 30.63
N VAL A 183 30.53 26.57 30.03
CA VAL A 183 29.65 25.41 29.89
C VAL A 183 29.29 24.82 31.27
N ASP A 184 30.18 24.93 32.26
CA ASP A 184 29.99 24.34 33.59
C ASP A 184 29.05 25.16 34.50
N VAL A 185 28.56 26.33 34.04
CA VAL A 185 27.66 27.24 34.79
C VAL A 185 26.25 26.64 35.00
N GLY A 186 25.84 25.66 34.19
CA GLY A 186 24.64 24.84 34.46
C GLY A 186 23.30 25.38 33.94
N SER A 187 23.29 26.39 33.06
CA SER A 187 22.08 26.88 32.38
C SER A 187 21.90 26.28 30.99
N ASP A 188 20.71 25.73 30.69
CA ASP A 188 20.39 25.13 29.38
C ASP A 188 20.41 26.18 28.25
N LEU A 189 19.85 27.37 28.49
CA LEU A 189 19.85 28.48 27.53
C LEU A 189 21.28 28.92 27.20
N LEU A 190 22.10 29.15 28.23
CA LEU A 190 23.50 29.55 28.05
C LEU A 190 24.27 28.44 27.31
N SER A 191 24.04 27.19 27.68
CA SER A 191 24.68 26.04 27.05
C SER A 191 24.35 25.94 25.56
N LEU A 192 23.11 26.24 25.15
CA LEU A 192 22.73 26.29 23.73
C LEU A 192 23.43 27.42 22.97
N LYS A 193 23.48 28.63 23.56
CA LYS A 193 24.20 29.78 22.98
C LYS A 193 25.68 29.47 22.78
N LEU A 194 26.34 28.93 23.81
CA LEU A 194 27.74 28.50 23.75
C LEU A 194 27.94 27.41 22.71
N ALA A 195 27.07 26.39 22.69
CA ALA A 195 27.14 25.29 21.75
C ALA A 195 27.05 25.76 20.29
N LYS A 196 26.16 26.72 19.99
CA LYS A 196 26.03 27.35 18.67
C LYS A 196 27.34 27.99 18.24
N ILE A 197 27.94 28.82 19.09
CA ILE A 197 29.24 29.47 18.80
C ILE A 197 30.32 28.40 18.61
N ILE A 198 30.44 27.43 19.52
CA ILE A 198 31.46 26.39 19.46
C ILE A 198 31.36 25.58 18.16
N LEU A 199 30.16 25.23 17.71
CA LEU A 199 29.94 24.57 16.42
C LEU A 199 30.29 25.47 15.22
N ALA A 200 29.91 26.75 15.27
CA ALA A 200 30.27 27.72 14.23
C ALA A 200 31.80 27.91 14.09
N LEU A 201 32.56 27.65 15.15
CA LEU A 201 34.02 27.62 15.13
C LEU A 201 34.61 26.32 14.53
N LYS A 202 33.80 25.42 13.94
CA LYS A 202 34.22 24.18 13.27
C LYS A 202 35.21 23.35 14.13
N VAL A 203 34.83 23.09 15.38
CA VAL A 203 35.59 22.22 16.29
C VAL A 203 35.56 20.76 15.82
N SER A 204 36.63 20.01 16.09
CA SER A 204 36.76 18.61 15.66
C SER A 204 37.09 17.67 16.81
N ARG A 205 36.95 16.36 16.57
CA ARG A 205 37.30 15.28 17.51
C ARG A 205 36.65 15.46 18.89
N LYS A 206 37.44 15.57 19.96
CA LYS A 206 36.98 15.62 21.35
C LYS A 206 36.09 16.83 21.64
N ASN A 207 36.40 17.99 21.05
CA ASN A 207 35.60 19.19 21.26
C ASN A 207 34.23 19.08 20.58
N LEU A 208 34.19 18.53 19.36
CA LEU A 208 32.95 18.23 18.65
C LEU A 208 32.09 17.23 19.43
N LEU A 209 32.70 16.15 19.91
CA LEU A 209 32.03 15.16 20.74
C LEU A 209 31.40 15.78 21.99
N ASN A 210 32.14 16.63 22.70
CA ASN A 210 31.67 17.27 23.93
C ASN A 210 30.50 18.21 23.69
N VAL A 211 30.55 19.04 22.63
CA VAL A 211 29.44 19.94 22.31
C VAL A 211 28.20 19.16 21.83
N CYS A 212 28.37 18.09 21.04
CA CYS A 212 27.24 17.23 20.65
C CYS A 212 26.61 16.54 21.87
N LYS A 213 27.41 16.08 22.85
CA LYS A 213 26.92 15.53 24.13
C LYS A 213 26.12 16.55 24.93
N LEU A 214 26.58 17.81 24.97
CA LEU A 214 25.89 18.90 25.64
C LEU A 214 24.51 19.15 25.01
N ILE A 215 24.46 19.33 23.68
CA ILE A 215 23.19 19.56 22.96
C ILE A 215 22.26 18.35 23.12
N PHE A 216 22.81 17.13 23.05
CA PHE A 216 22.04 15.91 23.28
C PHE A 216 21.38 15.91 24.66
N LYS A 217 22.12 16.26 25.72
CA LYS A 217 21.59 16.35 27.08
C LYS A 217 20.40 17.34 27.16
N ILE A 218 20.52 18.50 26.51
CA ILE A 218 19.50 19.56 26.53
C ILE A 218 18.26 19.14 25.74
N SER A 219 18.45 18.57 24.53
CA SER A 219 17.38 18.15 23.62
C SER A 219 16.51 17.00 24.13
N ARG A 220 16.95 16.29 25.18
CA ARG A 220 16.16 15.23 25.81
C ARG A 220 14.95 15.75 26.58
N ASN A 221 14.92 17.04 26.91
CA ASN A 221 13.85 17.66 27.67
C ASN A 221 12.98 18.51 26.75
N GLU A 222 11.76 18.07 26.48
CA GLU A 222 10.80 18.74 25.57
C GLU A 222 10.48 20.18 26.01
N LYS A 223 10.68 20.53 27.29
CA LYS A 223 10.54 21.92 27.76
C LYS A 223 11.54 22.89 27.12
N ASN A 224 12.63 22.37 26.59
CA ASN A 224 13.68 23.14 25.94
C ASN A 224 13.44 23.33 24.43
N ASP A 225 12.35 22.77 23.87
CA ASP A 225 12.06 22.86 22.43
C ASP A 225 11.95 24.32 21.95
N SER A 226 11.32 25.20 22.74
CA SER A 226 11.24 26.63 22.41
C SER A 226 12.62 27.30 22.40
N LEU A 227 13.52 26.90 23.31
CA LEU A 227 14.90 27.41 23.35
C LEU A 227 15.68 26.95 22.11
N ILE A 228 15.57 25.66 21.76
CA ILE A 228 16.19 25.05 20.58
C ILE A 228 15.73 25.76 19.30
N GLN A 229 14.44 26.06 19.19
CA GLN A 229 13.87 26.74 18.04
C GLN A 229 14.38 28.18 17.93
N ASN A 230 14.35 28.93 19.03
CA ASN A 230 14.81 30.33 19.05
C ASN A 230 16.29 30.49 18.74
N ASP A 231 17.13 29.51 19.12
CA ASP A 231 18.57 29.56 18.87
C ASP A 231 18.99 29.01 17.50
N SER A 232 18.07 28.42 16.71
CA SER A 232 18.36 27.83 15.40
C SER A 232 19.50 26.80 15.43
N ILE A 233 19.64 26.07 16.55
CA ILE A 233 20.72 25.09 16.72
C ILE A 233 20.61 23.91 15.75
N LEU A 234 19.40 23.63 15.24
CA LEU A 234 19.12 22.60 14.25
C LEU A 234 20.02 22.74 13.00
N GLU A 235 20.19 23.97 12.50
CA GLU A 235 21.03 24.23 11.33
C GLU A 235 22.50 23.88 11.60
N SER A 236 22.99 24.19 12.80
CA SER A 236 24.35 23.81 13.21
C SER A 236 24.52 22.29 13.31
N LEU A 237 23.53 21.58 13.83
CA LEU A 237 23.54 20.11 13.91
C LEU A 237 23.54 19.46 12.51
N LEU A 238 22.70 19.96 11.59
CA LEU A 238 22.67 19.47 10.20
C LEU A 238 23.99 19.75 9.47
N GLU A 239 24.63 20.88 9.75
CA GLU A 239 25.92 21.24 9.17
C GLU A 239 27.07 20.34 9.68
N VAL A 240 27.03 19.88 10.94
CA VAL A 240 27.96 18.85 11.44
C VAL A 240 27.86 17.59 10.61
N LEU A 241 26.64 17.09 10.35
CA LEU A 241 26.43 15.87 9.56
C LEU A 241 26.82 16.03 8.09
N ARG A 242 26.79 17.25 7.56
CA ARG A 242 27.13 17.55 6.18
C ARG A 242 28.64 17.68 5.95
N SER A 243 29.35 18.28 6.90
CA SER A 243 30.73 18.74 6.68
C SER A 243 31.81 17.90 7.36
N GLU A 244 31.47 17.19 8.44
CA GLU A 244 32.44 16.37 9.17
C GLU A 244 32.52 14.94 8.62
N ASP A 245 33.68 14.31 8.79
CA ASP A 245 33.91 12.93 8.37
C ASP A 245 33.30 11.93 9.38
N LEU A 246 32.52 10.97 8.86
CA LEU A 246 31.79 9.98 9.64
C LEU A 246 32.75 9.03 10.38
N GLU A 247 33.79 8.54 9.71
CA GLU A 247 34.69 7.51 10.26
C GLU A 247 35.45 8.03 11.48
N THR A 248 35.95 9.27 11.39
CA THR A 248 36.72 9.90 12.45
C THR A 248 35.88 10.48 13.59
N ASN A 249 34.59 10.76 13.36
CA ASN A 249 33.71 11.44 14.34
C ASN A 249 32.45 10.64 14.71
N MET A 250 32.48 9.32 14.57
CA MET A 250 31.30 8.46 14.77
C MET A 250 30.54 8.69 16.10
N GLU A 251 31.25 8.82 17.23
CA GLU A 251 30.57 9.11 18.51
C GLU A 251 29.89 10.49 18.50
N ALA A 252 30.51 11.51 17.90
CA ALA A 252 29.90 12.84 17.82
C ALA A 252 28.64 12.79 16.95
N PHE A 253 28.66 12.03 15.85
CA PHE A 253 27.50 11.79 15.00
C PHE A 253 26.37 11.10 15.78
N LEU A 254 26.66 10.15 16.66
CA LEU A 254 25.65 9.51 17.52
C LEU A 254 24.94 10.49 18.45
N TYR A 255 25.67 11.43 19.06
CA TYR A 255 25.03 12.43 19.92
C TYR A 255 24.32 13.51 19.10
N CYS A 256 24.90 13.93 17.96
CA CYS A 256 24.31 14.89 17.03
C CYS A 256 22.98 14.38 16.47
N MET A 257 22.98 13.15 15.93
CA MET A 257 21.76 12.49 15.46
C MET A 257 20.78 12.21 16.59
N GLY A 258 21.27 11.93 17.79
CA GLY A 258 20.43 11.76 18.98
C GLY A 258 19.62 13.02 19.26
N SER A 259 20.25 14.18 19.18
CA SER A 259 19.59 15.49 19.32
C SER A 259 18.57 15.72 18.21
N ILE A 260 18.97 15.51 16.95
CA ILE A 260 18.07 15.67 15.79
C ILE A 260 16.86 14.74 15.89
N LYS A 261 17.03 13.52 16.40
CA LYS A 261 15.94 12.58 16.65
C LYS A 261 14.94 13.13 17.65
N PHE A 262 15.39 13.70 18.77
CA PHE A 262 14.49 14.33 19.75
C PHE A 262 13.76 15.53 19.15
N ILE A 263 14.49 16.42 18.45
CA ILE A 263 13.91 17.58 17.74
C ILE A 263 12.82 17.13 16.75
N SER A 264 13.09 16.08 15.97
CA SER A 264 12.12 15.53 15.01
C SER A 264 10.92 14.83 15.66
N GLY A 265 10.91 14.67 16.98
CA GLY A 265 9.75 14.18 17.74
C GLY A 265 8.66 15.25 17.88
N ASN A 266 9.02 16.53 17.78
CA ASN A 266 8.09 17.65 17.85
C ASN A 266 7.66 18.09 16.43
N PRO A 267 6.35 18.05 16.11
CA PRO A 267 5.83 18.44 14.79
C PRO A 267 6.21 19.87 14.35
N GLY A 268 6.46 20.78 15.30
CA GLY A 268 6.83 22.17 15.03
C GLY A 268 8.14 22.32 14.25
N PHE A 269 9.06 21.35 14.36
CA PHE A 269 10.35 21.38 13.65
C PHE A 269 10.32 20.73 12.28
N LEU A 270 9.32 19.92 11.94
CA LEU A 270 9.38 19.07 10.75
C LEU A 270 9.51 19.91 9.46
N ASN A 271 8.76 21.01 9.35
CA ASN A 271 8.85 21.89 8.19
C ASN A 271 10.22 22.57 8.07
N GLU A 272 10.80 23.00 9.20
CA GLU A 272 12.14 23.59 9.25
C GLU A 272 13.21 22.56 8.85
N MET A 273 13.12 21.33 9.36
CA MET A 273 14.02 20.25 8.97
C MET A 273 13.97 19.96 7.46
N ILE A 274 12.77 19.91 6.89
CA ILE A 274 12.57 19.66 5.45
C ILE A 274 13.15 20.79 4.61
N SER A 275 12.92 22.04 5.00
CA SER A 275 13.41 23.22 4.27
C SER A 275 14.93 23.36 4.34
N LYS A 276 15.55 22.95 5.47
CA LYS A 276 17.01 22.94 5.66
C LYS A 276 17.72 21.71 5.06
N GLY A 277 17.00 20.86 4.32
CA GLY A 277 17.56 19.73 3.58
C GLY A 277 17.94 18.52 4.44
N ALA A 278 17.26 18.32 5.58
CA ALA A 278 17.55 17.20 6.47
C ALA A 278 17.39 15.83 5.79
N VAL A 279 16.40 15.67 4.89
CA VAL A 279 16.17 14.40 4.20
C VAL A 279 17.39 13.98 3.39
N GLU A 280 17.92 14.89 2.59
CA GLU A 280 19.08 14.67 1.72
C GLU A 280 20.33 14.35 2.55
N ILE A 281 20.55 15.09 3.64
CA ILE A 281 21.67 14.84 4.56
C ILE A 281 21.58 13.44 5.18
N LEU A 282 20.39 13.07 5.67
CA LEU A 282 20.17 11.79 6.34
C LEU A 282 20.28 10.60 5.38
N ILE A 283 19.76 10.73 4.15
CA ILE A 283 19.92 9.67 3.13
C ILE A 283 21.38 9.57 2.68
N ASN A 284 22.11 10.68 2.55
CA ASN A 284 23.54 10.66 2.27
C ASN A 284 24.34 9.96 3.39
N LEU A 285 23.95 10.17 4.65
CA LEU A 285 24.56 9.48 5.79
C LEU A 285 24.30 7.96 5.74
N ILE A 286 23.10 7.52 5.37
CA ILE A 286 22.82 6.09 5.13
C ILE A 286 23.71 5.55 4.01
N ASN A 287 23.87 6.29 2.90
CA ASN A 287 24.72 5.87 1.80
C ASN A 287 26.19 5.70 2.23
N GLN A 288 26.73 6.64 3.01
CA GLN A 288 28.09 6.52 3.57
C GLN A 288 28.24 5.28 4.46
N ILE A 289 27.25 5.00 5.32
CA ILE A 289 27.27 3.80 6.17
C ILE A 289 27.23 2.52 5.33
N ASN A 290 26.40 2.49 4.27
CA ASN A 290 26.30 1.36 3.35
C ASN A 290 27.62 1.11 2.63
N GLU A 291 28.22 2.15 2.04
CA GLU A 291 29.49 2.07 1.31
C GLU A 291 30.64 1.62 2.20
N ASN A 292 30.70 2.11 3.45
CA ASN A 292 31.74 1.72 4.39
C ASN A 292 31.60 0.26 4.82
N THR A 293 30.36 -0.21 4.96
CA THR A 293 30.09 -1.62 5.29
C THR A 293 30.48 -2.53 4.10
N GLU A 294 30.23 -2.11 2.86
CA GLU A 294 30.67 -2.84 1.66
C GLU A 294 32.19 -2.91 1.54
N LYS A 295 32.89 -1.79 1.76
CA LYS A 295 34.36 -1.71 1.66
C LYS A 295 35.06 -2.56 2.73
N CYS A 296 34.59 -2.51 3.98
CA CYS A 296 35.23 -3.21 5.09
C CYS A 296 34.78 -4.68 5.23
N GLY A 297 33.69 -5.09 4.58
CA GLY A 297 33.09 -6.42 4.73
C GLY A 297 32.45 -6.69 6.11
N THR A 298 32.55 -5.74 7.03
CA THR A 298 31.98 -5.79 8.39
C THR A 298 31.39 -4.44 8.78
N CYS A 299 30.30 -4.45 9.55
CA CYS A 299 29.70 -3.22 10.08
C CYS A 299 30.67 -2.51 11.03
N LEU A 300 30.88 -1.21 10.83
CA LEU A 300 31.68 -0.37 11.72
C LEU A 300 31.03 -0.35 13.13
N PRO A 301 31.78 -0.34 14.25
CA PRO A 301 31.19 -0.24 15.59
C PRO A 301 30.22 0.93 15.68
N ASN A 302 29.11 0.82 16.42
CA ASN A 302 28.10 1.90 16.59
C ASN A 302 27.31 2.35 15.34
N SER A 303 27.66 1.91 14.13
CA SER A 303 26.89 2.20 12.90
C SER A 303 25.41 1.82 13.00
N GLY A 304 25.10 0.67 13.61
CA GLY A 304 23.72 0.25 13.89
C GLY A 304 22.96 1.24 14.77
N HIS A 305 23.57 1.69 15.86
CA HIS A 305 22.97 2.71 16.75
C HIS A 305 22.74 4.04 16.02
N LEU A 306 23.66 4.45 15.15
CA LEU A 306 23.50 5.64 14.32
C LEU A 306 22.34 5.48 13.33
N LEU A 307 22.27 4.34 12.62
CA LEU A 307 21.18 4.00 11.71
C LEU A 307 19.82 3.98 12.41
N VAL A 308 19.73 3.47 13.65
CA VAL A 308 18.49 3.51 14.43
C VAL A 308 18.01 4.94 14.62
N GLN A 309 18.90 5.89 14.91
CA GLN A 309 18.54 7.29 15.09
C GLN A 309 18.16 7.96 13.76
N VAL A 310 18.96 7.75 12.72
CA VAL A 310 18.70 8.29 11.37
C VAL A 310 17.36 7.81 10.83
N THR A 311 17.08 6.51 10.91
CA THR A 311 15.83 5.92 10.44
C THR A 311 14.63 6.32 11.32
N ALA A 312 14.82 6.52 12.63
CA ALA A 312 13.76 7.07 13.49
C ALA A 312 13.39 8.50 13.10
N THR A 313 14.37 9.36 12.80
CA THR A 313 14.14 10.73 12.31
C THR A 313 13.43 10.73 10.95
N LEU A 314 13.92 9.93 9.98
CA LEU A 314 13.29 9.83 8.65
C LEU A 314 11.85 9.35 8.75
N ARG A 315 11.56 8.39 9.63
CA ARG A 315 10.19 7.89 9.89
C ARG A 315 9.23 8.99 10.37
N ASN A 316 9.72 9.96 11.14
CA ASN A 316 8.91 11.09 11.60
C ASN A 316 8.66 12.12 10.47
N LEU A 317 9.56 12.21 9.49
CA LEU A 317 9.46 13.15 8.36
C LEU A 317 8.61 12.62 7.20
N VAL A 318 8.55 11.30 7.01
CA VAL A 318 8.08 10.68 5.75
C VAL A 318 6.58 10.85 5.46
N ASP A 319 5.77 11.28 6.43
CA ASP A 319 4.34 11.56 6.21
C ASP A 319 4.11 12.83 5.35
N SER A 320 5.12 13.70 5.25
CA SER A 320 5.04 14.90 4.42
C SER A 320 5.12 14.57 2.92
N PRO A 321 4.20 15.10 2.08
CA PRO A 321 4.26 14.94 0.63
C PRO A 321 5.58 15.42 0.01
N LEU A 322 6.17 16.50 0.54
CA LEU A 322 7.45 17.03 0.07
C LEU A 322 8.59 16.02 0.29
N VAL A 323 8.59 15.34 1.44
CA VAL A 323 9.58 14.31 1.78
C VAL A 323 9.43 13.12 0.86
N ARG A 324 8.20 12.68 0.57
CA ARG A 324 7.95 11.60 -0.40
C ARG A 324 8.53 11.91 -1.78
N THR A 325 8.26 13.11 -2.31
CA THR A 325 8.83 13.55 -3.60
C THR A 325 10.36 13.55 -3.57
N LYS A 326 10.96 14.05 -2.48
CA LYS A 326 12.43 14.01 -2.31
C LYS A 326 12.99 12.59 -2.27
N PHE A 327 12.33 11.67 -1.55
CA PHE A 327 12.76 10.25 -1.49
C PHE A 327 12.84 9.61 -2.88
N LEU A 328 11.88 9.93 -3.75
CA LEU A 328 11.84 9.46 -5.12
C LEU A 328 12.94 10.12 -5.97
N SER A 329 13.16 11.43 -5.84
CA SER A 329 14.16 12.13 -6.66
C SER A 329 15.61 11.76 -6.33
N ILE A 330 15.91 11.40 -5.08
CA ILE A 330 17.27 11.06 -4.63
C ILE A 330 17.53 9.54 -4.54
N SER A 331 16.64 8.71 -5.08
CA SER A 331 16.75 7.24 -5.01
C SER A 331 16.97 6.71 -3.59
N ALA A 332 16.18 7.19 -2.62
CA ALA A 332 16.33 6.82 -1.22
C ALA A 332 15.92 5.37 -0.90
N LEU A 333 14.98 4.79 -1.66
CA LEU A 333 14.44 3.45 -1.36
C LEU A 333 15.49 2.33 -1.50
N PRO A 334 16.28 2.26 -2.58
CA PRO A 334 17.38 1.29 -2.68
C PRO A 334 18.40 1.41 -1.54
N GLN A 335 18.70 2.62 -1.07
CA GLN A 335 19.62 2.86 0.04
C GLN A 335 19.09 2.31 1.36
N LEU A 336 17.79 2.48 1.61
CA LEU A 336 17.11 1.89 2.75
C LEU A 336 17.05 0.36 2.65
N CYS A 337 16.81 -0.20 1.47
CA CYS A 337 16.86 -1.65 1.27
C CYS A 337 18.26 -2.21 1.56
N THR A 338 19.31 -1.55 1.07
CA THR A 338 20.71 -1.94 1.30
C THR A 338 21.07 -1.91 2.78
N ALA A 339 20.72 -0.83 3.48
CA ALA A 339 20.92 -0.72 4.93
C ALA A 339 20.16 -1.82 5.69
N MET A 340 18.91 -2.10 5.30
CA MET A 340 18.11 -3.14 5.93
C MET A 340 18.68 -4.55 5.71
N GLU A 341 19.30 -4.79 4.56
CA GLU A 341 19.95 -6.06 4.22
C GLU A 341 21.25 -6.26 4.99
N GLN A 342 22.13 -5.25 5.00
CA GLN A 342 23.41 -5.30 5.73
C GLN A 342 23.21 -5.43 7.24
N TYR A 343 22.19 -4.76 7.79
CA TYR A 343 21.86 -4.77 9.22
C TYR A 343 20.68 -5.71 9.54
N MET A 344 20.48 -6.79 8.77
CA MET A 344 19.39 -7.74 9.00
C MET A 344 19.42 -8.39 10.38
N GLY A 345 20.56 -8.38 11.10
CA GLY A 345 20.66 -8.82 12.50
C GLY A 345 20.15 -7.81 13.54
N ASP A 346 20.05 -6.54 13.17
CA ASP A 346 19.61 -5.46 14.06
C ASP A 346 18.10 -5.25 13.96
N LYS A 347 17.43 -5.67 15.03
CA LYS A 347 15.98 -5.62 15.17
C LYS A 347 15.41 -4.21 15.06
N ASP A 348 16.11 -3.20 15.55
CA ASP A 348 15.59 -1.84 15.64
C ASP A 348 15.77 -1.11 14.31
N VAL A 349 16.90 -1.31 13.63
CA VAL A 349 17.12 -0.83 12.26
C VAL A 349 16.06 -1.38 11.32
N CYS A 350 15.87 -2.72 11.29
CA CYS A 350 14.87 -3.34 10.43
C CYS A 350 13.45 -2.84 10.75
N THR A 351 13.09 -2.72 12.02
CA THR A 351 11.76 -2.24 12.41
C THR A 351 11.53 -0.78 11.97
N ASN A 352 12.51 0.11 12.12
CA ASN A 352 12.35 1.50 11.69
C ASN A 352 12.27 1.63 10.16
N ILE A 353 13.11 0.91 9.42
CA ILE A 353 13.06 0.92 7.95
C ILE A 353 11.72 0.34 7.45
N ALA A 354 11.24 -0.75 8.04
CA ALA A 354 9.92 -1.30 7.72
C ALA A 354 8.79 -0.29 8.00
N ARG A 355 8.87 0.49 9.09
CA ARG A 355 7.90 1.59 9.37
C ARG A 355 7.92 2.68 8.31
N ILE A 356 9.11 3.07 7.83
CA ILE A 356 9.25 4.03 6.73
C ILE A 356 8.57 3.47 5.46
N PHE A 357 8.90 2.23 5.08
CA PHE A 357 8.30 1.62 3.90
C PHE A 357 6.78 1.39 4.02
N SER A 358 6.25 1.03 5.19
CA SER A 358 4.79 0.92 5.37
C SER A 358 4.08 2.25 5.10
N LYS A 359 4.64 3.37 5.54
CA LYS A 359 4.10 4.72 5.23
C LYS A 359 4.21 5.03 3.73
N LEU A 360 5.39 4.84 3.14
CA LEU A 360 5.64 5.15 1.73
C LEU A 360 4.82 4.30 0.76
N THR A 361 4.73 2.99 1.00
CA THR A 361 3.97 2.07 0.13
C THR A 361 2.46 2.25 0.21
N SER A 362 1.96 3.20 1.01
CA SER A 362 0.57 3.63 0.91
C SER A 362 0.32 4.49 -0.35
N TYR A 363 1.39 4.93 -1.02
CA TYR A 363 1.35 5.76 -2.23
C TYR A 363 1.82 4.97 -3.47
N ARG A 364 1.11 5.15 -4.60
CA ARG A 364 1.30 4.36 -5.83
C ARG A 364 2.67 4.58 -6.49
N ASP A 365 3.15 5.81 -6.48
CA ASP A 365 4.48 6.21 -6.99
C ASP A 365 5.61 5.52 -6.21
N CYS A 366 5.53 5.51 -4.88
CA CYS A 366 6.48 4.78 -4.03
C CYS A 366 6.39 3.26 -4.19
N CYS A 367 5.18 2.69 -4.36
CA CYS A 367 5.04 1.28 -4.70
C CYS A 367 5.74 0.93 -6.01
N ALA A 368 5.56 1.75 -7.06
CA ALA A 368 6.22 1.55 -8.35
C ALA A 368 7.75 1.63 -8.22
N ALA A 369 8.26 2.63 -7.50
CA ALA A 369 9.69 2.81 -7.28
C ALA A 369 10.33 1.71 -6.42
N LEU A 370 9.62 1.16 -5.42
CA LEU A 370 10.13 0.05 -4.63
C LEU A 370 10.05 -1.27 -5.40
N ALA A 371 8.97 -1.51 -6.16
CA ALA A 371 8.81 -2.71 -6.98
C ALA A 371 9.84 -2.79 -8.12
N SER A 372 10.32 -1.65 -8.64
CA SER A 372 11.39 -1.64 -9.65
C SER A 372 12.74 -2.11 -9.08
N TYR A 373 12.93 -2.07 -7.77
CA TYR A 373 14.08 -2.67 -7.08
C TYR A 373 13.80 -4.14 -6.79
N SER A 374 14.05 -5.02 -7.77
CA SER A 374 13.66 -6.44 -7.73
C SER A 374 14.14 -7.22 -6.49
N ARG A 375 15.32 -6.87 -5.95
CA ARG A 375 15.88 -7.49 -4.73
C ARG A 375 15.05 -7.21 -3.46
N CYS A 376 14.10 -6.27 -3.49
CA CYS A 376 13.23 -6.00 -2.34
C CYS A 376 12.41 -7.22 -1.91
N TYR A 377 11.97 -8.07 -2.86
CA TYR A 377 11.15 -9.25 -2.54
C TYR A 377 11.97 -10.28 -1.74
N ALA A 378 13.17 -10.63 -2.22
CA ALA A 378 14.10 -11.50 -1.50
C ALA A 378 14.41 -10.96 -0.09
N LEU A 379 14.68 -9.64 0.02
CA LEU A 379 14.91 -8.98 1.31
C LEU A 379 13.73 -9.14 2.27
N PHE A 380 12.51 -8.84 1.83
CA PHE A 380 11.30 -8.95 2.66
C PHE A 380 11.00 -10.39 3.08
N LEU A 381 11.21 -11.37 2.19
CA LEU A 381 11.08 -12.79 2.53
C LEU A 381 12.12 -13.23 3.57
N ASN A 382 13.38 -12.82 3.40
CA ASN A 382 14.45 -13.11 4.36
C ASN A 382 14.14 -12.53 5.76
N LEU A 383 13.57 -11.32 5.82
CA LEU A 383 13.14 -10.70 7.07
C LEU A 383 11.99 -11.47 7.75
N ILE A 384 10.98 -11.90 6.97
CA ILE A 384 9.89 -12.73 7.50
C ILE A 384 10.45 -14.02 8.09
N ASN A 385 11.32 -14.71 7.35
CA ASN A 385 11.91 -15.98 7.79
C ASN A 385 12.76 -15.81 9.06
N LYS A 386 13.55 -14.73 9.15
CA LYS A 386 14.40 -14.47 10.33
C LYS A 386 13.59 -14.04 11.56
N TYR A 387 12.55 -13.23 11.36
CA TYR A 387 11.82 -12.57 12.44
C TYR A 387 10.38 -13.04 12.58
N GLN A 388 10.08 -14.28 12.20
CA GLN A 388 8.71 -14.83 12.15
C GLN A 388 7.89 -14.60 13.43
N LYS A 389 8.54 -14.61 14.62
CA LYS A 389 7.90 -14.37 15.92
C LYS A 389 7.83 -12.89 16.35
N LYS A 390 8.47 -11.96 15.63
CA LYS A 390 8.45 -10.51 15.91
C LYS A 390 7.30 -9.85 15.15
N GLN A 391 6.11 -9.93 15.73
CA GLN A 391 4.84 -9.54 15.10
C GLN A 391 4.87 -8.09 14.58
N ASP A 392 5.37 -7.15 15.38
CA ASP A 392 5.61 -5.73 15.04
C ASP A 392 6.33 -5.51 13.70
N LEU A 393 7.33 -6.35 13.39
CA LEU A 393 8.09 -6.23 12.13
C LEU A 393 7.37 -6.98 11.00
N VAL A 394 6.98 -8.23 11.26
CA VAL A 394 6.31 -9.10 10.29
C VAL A 394 5.07 -8.44 9.70
N VAL A 395 4.21 -7.90 10.55
CA VAL A 395 2.96 -7.26 10.14
C VAL A 395 3.19 -6.12 9.14
N ARG A 396 4.28 -5.36 9.32
CA ARG A 396 4.68 -4.26 8.42
C ARG A 396 5.25 -4.76 7.11
N VAL A 397 6.09 -5.80 7.15
CA VAL A 397 6.66 -6.40 5.95
C VAL A 397 5.55 -6.99 5.07
N VAL A 398 4.59 -7.70 5.67
CA VAL A 398 3.44 -8.25 4.95
C VAL A 398 2.52 -7.13 4.45
N PHE A 399 2.33 -6.05 5.21
CA PHE A 399 1.61 -4.86 4.74
C PHE A 399 2.25 -4.25 3.49
N ILE A 400 3.59 -4.09 3.50
CA ILE A 400 4.37 -3.61 2.35
C ILE A 400 4.14 -4.51 1.13
N LEU A 401 4.31 -5.82 1.28
CA LEU A 401 4.07 -6.78 0.18
C LEU A 401 2.62 -6.71 -0.33
N GLY A 402 1.65 -6.53 0.56
CA GLY A 402 0.24 -6.38 0.19
C GLY A 402 0.01 -5.14 -0.65
N ASN A 403 0.63 -4.01 -0.29
CA ASN A 403 0.50 -2.77 -1.05
C ASN A 403 1.22 -2.85 -2.42
N LEU A 404 2.41 -3.46 -2.47
CA LEU A 404 3.14 -3.67 -3.72
C LEU A 404 2.35 -4.53 -4.72
N THR A 405 1.64 -5.54 -4.22
CA THR A 405 0.88 -6.50 -5.05
C THR A 405 -0.56 -6.06 -5.36
N ALA A 406 -1.07 -4.99 -4.73
CA ALA A 406 -2.48 -4.59 -4.85
C ALA A 406 -2.92 -4.22 -6.27
N LYS A 407 -2.12 -3.41 -6.99
CA LYS A 407 -2.49 -2.86 -8.32
C LYS A 407 -1.36 -2.95 -9.35
N ASN A 408 -0.44 -3.90 -9.18
CA ASN A 408 0.71 -4.07 -10.06
C ASN A 408 0.91 -5.56 -10.43
N ASN A 409 0.55 -5.94 -11.66
CA ASN A 409 0.68 -7.32 -12.14
C ASN A 409 2.14 -7.79 -12.19
N GLN A 410 3.07 -6.92 -12.60
CA GLN A 410 4.49 -7.24 -12.61
C GLN A 410 5.00 -7.53 -11.19
N ALA A 411 4.56 -6.75 -10.19
CA ALA A 411 4.92 -7.00 -8.80
C ALA A 411 4.37 -8.34 -8.28
N ARG A 412 3.13 -8.71 -8.64
CA ARG A 412 2.54 -10.03 -8.31
C ARG A 412 3.38 -11.16 -8.92
N GLU A 413 3.77 -11.01 -10.17
CA GLU A 413 4.59 -12.00 -10.88
C GLU A 413 6.00 -12.11 -10.29
N GLN A 414 6.69 -10.98 -10.10
CA GLN A 414 8.06 -10.95 -9.56
C GLN A 414 8.12 -11.50 -8.13
N PHE A 415 7.21 -11.10 -7.25
CA PHE A 415 7.12 -11.66 -5.91
C PHE A 415 6.95 -13.19 -5.94
N SER A 416 6.08 -13.69 -6.82
CA SER A 416 5.78 -15.12 -6.89
C SER A 416 6.92 -15.93 -7.51
N LYS A 417 7.73 -15.33 -8.38
CA LYS A 417 8.96 -15.94 -8.94
C LYS A 417 10.11 -15.99 -7.93
N GLU A 418 10.08 -15.16 -6.89
CA GLU A 418 11.12 -15.15 -5.85
C GLU A 418 11.16 -16.48 -5.10
N LYS A 419 12.37 -17.00 -4.86
CA LYS A 419 12.57 -18.37 -4.39
C LYS A 419 11.96 -18.55 -3.00
N GLY A 420 11.07 -19.52 -2.86
CA GLY A 420 10.44 -19.84 -1.57
C GLY A 420 9.40 -18.82 -1.09
N SER A 421 8.94 -17.92 -1.95
CA SER A 421 7.90 -16.92 -1.62
C SER A 421 6.62 -17.55 -1.08
N ILE A 422 6.04 -18.50 -1.83
CA ILE A 422 4.80 -19.19 -1.44
C ILE A 422 5.01 -20.03 -0.17
N GLN A 423 6.16 -20.71 -0.05
CA GLN A 423 6.48 -21.50 1.15
C GLN A 423 6.64 -20.63 2.40
N THR A 424 7.22 -19.44 2.26
CA THR A 424 7.36 -18.46 3.34
C THR A 424 5.99 -17.97 3.79
N LEU A 425 5.10 -17.60 2.85
CA LEU A 425 3.72 -17.20 3.18
C LEU A 425 2.94 -18.34 3.85
N LEU A 426 3.09 -19.58 3.36
CA LEU A 426 2.44 -20.75 3.95
C LEU A 426 2.91 -20.99 5.39
N SER A 427 4.23 -20.99 5.63
CA SER A 427 4.79 -21.17 6.98
C SER A 427 4.35 -20.05 7.94
N LEU A 428 4.27 -18.81 7.43
CA LEU A 428 3.80 -17.67 8.20
C LEU A 428 2.32 -17.81 8.57
N PHE A 429 1.48 -18.22 7.61
CA PHE A 429 0.05 -18.47 7.85
C PHE A 429 -0.13 -19.56 8.92
N GLN A 430 0.55 -20.71 8.78
CA GLN A 430 0.48 -21.78 9.78
C GLN A 430 0.86 -21.31 11.18
N THR A 431 1.95 -20.55 11.29
CA THR A 431 2.44 -20.05 12.59
C THR A 431 1.42 -19.13 13.26
N PHE A 432 0.90 -18.15 12.52
CA PHE A 432 -0.03 -17.18 13.10
C PHE A 432 -1.44 -17.73 13.28
N HIS A 433 -1.84 -18.71 12.49
CA HIS A 433 -3.07 -19.46 12.71
C HIS A 433 -3.03 -20.23 14.04
N GLN A 434 -1.93 -20.91 14.35
CA GLN A 434 -1.74 -21.59 15.64
C GLN A 434 -1.75 -20.60 16.81
N LEU A 435 -1.06 -19.45 16.68
CA LEU A 435 -1.07 -18.40 17.71
C LEU A 435 -2.48 -17.83 17.96
N ASP A 436 -3.26 -17.61 16.89
CA ASP A 436 -4.64 -17.15 16.99
C ASP A 436 -5.54 -18.18 17.69
N LEU A 437 -5.42 -19.47 17.34
CA LEU A 437 -6.18 -20.55 18.00
C LEU A 437 -5.88 -20.63 19.51
N HIS A 438 -4.61 -20.54 19.92
CA HIS A 438 -4.23 -20.57 21.33
C HIS A 438 -4.69 -19.32 22.11
N SER A 439 -4.96 -18.22 21.42
CA SER A 439 -5.40 -16.96 22.03
C SER A 439 -6.91 -16.88 22.22
N GLN A 440 -7.68 -17.85 21.71
CA GLN A 440 -9.13 -17.89 21.86
C GLN A 440 -9.53 -18.37 23.26
N LYS A 441 -10.34 -17.57 23.97
CA LYS A 441 -10.95 -17.99 25.24
C LYS A 441 -12.06 -19.03 24.99
N PRO A 442 -12.25 -20.01 25.89
CA PRO A 442 -13.33 -21.00 25.77
C PRO A 442 -14.71 -20.34 25.64
N ALA A 443 -15.55 -20.91 24.78
CA ALA A 443 -16.86 -20.37 24.40
C ALA A 443 -17.84 -20.09 25.56
N GLY A 444 -17.59 -20.64 26.76
CA GLY A 444 -18.45 -20.48 27.95
C GLY A 444 -18.27 -19.19 28.76
N GLN A 445 -17.36 -18.28 28.39
CA GLN A 445 -17.14 -16.99 29.09
C GLN A 445 -17.50 -15.75 28.26
N ARG A 446 -18.09 -15.90 27.06
CA ARG A 446 -18.65 -14.77 26.31
C ARG A 446 -19.99 -14.37 26.93
N GLY A 447 -19.94 -13.51 27.95
CA GLY A 447 -21.14 -12.80 28.41
C GLY A 447 -21.76 -12.00 27.26
N GLU A 448 -23.08 -11.86 27.28
CA GLU A 448 -23.90 -11.05 26.36
C GLU A 448 -23.63 -9.54 26.52
N GLN A 449 -22.38 -9.11 26.40
CA GLN A 449 -22.04 -7.69 26.33
C GLN A 449 -22.03 -7.26 24.88
N HIS A 450 -22.85 -6.24 24.60
CA HIS A 450 -23.01 -5.60 23.31
C HIS A 450 -21.72 -5.51 22.50
N ARG A 451 -21.82 -6.07 21.28
CA ARG A 451 -20.78 -6.29 20.28
C ARG A 451 -20.21 -4.98 19.72
N ALA A 452 -19.37 -4.29 20.47
CA ALA A 452 -18.39 -3.42 19.84
C ALA A 452 -17.35 -4.31 19.13
N GLN A 453 -17.05 -4.02 17.86
CA GLN A 453 -15.98 -4.73 17.15
C GLN A 453 -14.69 -4.55 17.95
N ARG A 454 -14.18 -5.63 18.53
CA ARG A 454 -12.89 -5.60 19.21
C ARG A 454 -11.81 -5.36 18.15
N PRO A 455 -10.78 -4.56 18.45
CA PRO A 455 -9.63 -4.47 17.55
C PRO A 455 -9.02 -5.88 17.36
N PRO A 456 -8.55 -6.21 16.14
CA PRO A 456 -7.84 -7.46 15.90
C PRO A 456 -6.66 -7.60 16.86
N SER A 457 -6.46 -8.81 17.39
CA SER A 457 -5.22 -9.19 18.05
C SER A 457 -4.04 -9.08 17.09
N GLU A 458 -2.82 -9.01 17.62
CA GLU A 458 -1.61 -8.92 16.79
C GLU A 458 -1.50 -10.10 15.81
N ALA A 459 -1.95 -11.30 16.21
CA ALA A 459 -1.96 -12.47 15.34
C ALA A 459 -3.02 -12.35 14.23
N GLU A 460 -4.23 -11.89 14.56
CA GLU A 460 -5.27 -11.59 13.57
C GLU A 460 -4.78 -10.54 12.58
N ASP A 461 -4.08 -9.49 13.03
CA ASP A 461 -3.59 -8.42 12.15
C ASP A 461 -2.57 -8.92 11.12
N VAL A 462 -1.68 -9.85 11.52
CA VAL A 462 -0.76 -10.52 10.59
C VAL A 462 -1.52 -11.40 9.61
N LEU A 463 -2.48 -12.20 10.08
CA LEU A 463 -3.29 -13.08 9.21
C LEU A 463 -4.10 -12.29 8.19
N ILE A 464 -4.72 -11.18 8.61
CA ILE A 464 -5.46 -10.25 7.75
C ILE A 464 -4.56 -9.78 6.60
N LYS A 465 -3.39 -9.22 6.94
CA LYS A 465 -2.46 -8.66 5.95
C LYS A 465 -1.87 -9.75 5.06
N LEU A 466 -1.59 -10.93 5.61
CA LEU A 466 -1.08 -12.08 4.87
C LEU A 466 -2.11 -12.57 3.85
N THR A 467 -3.35 -12.73 4.29
CA THR A 467 -4.45 -13.18 3.43
C THR A 467 -4.70 -12.16 2.33
N ARG A 468 -4.57 -10.86 2.62
CA ARG A 468 -4.60 -9.80 1.60
C ARG A 468 -3.49 -9.95 0.55
N VAL A 469 -2.26 -10.33 0.94
CA VAL A 469 -1.19 -10.64 -0.03
C VAL A 469 -1.63 -11.80 -0.92
N LEU A 470 -2.12 -12.90 -0.34
CA LEU A 470 -2.60 -14.07 -1.06
C LEU A 470 -3.73 -13.71 -2.05
N ALA A 471 -4.74 -12.96 -1.60
CA ALA A 471 -5.82 -12.46 -2.45
C ALA A 471 -5.28 -11.68 -3.64
N ASN A 472 -4.33 -10.76 -3.41
CA ASN A 472 -3.76 -9.91 -4.46
C ASN A 472 -2.97 -10.72 -5.51
N ILE A 473 -2.13 -11.67 -5.08
CA ILE A 473 -1.34 -12.48 -6.02
C ILE A 473 -2.19 -13.54 -6.74
N ALA A 474 -3.29 -14.00 -6.12
CA ALA A 474 -4.23 -14.94 -6.72
C ALA A 474 -4.93 -14.39 -7.97
N ILE A 475 -5.01 -13.07 -8.13
CA ILE A 475 -5.60 -12.44 -9.32
C ILE A 475 -4.74 -12.65 -10.58
N HIS A 476 -3.43 -12.90 -10.43
CA HIS A 476 -2.53 -12.99 -11.58
C HIS A 476 -2.72 -14.34 -12.33
N PRO A 477 -2.97 -14.34 -13.65
CA PRO A 477 -3.36 -15.54 -14.39
C PRO A 477 -2.30 -16.66 -14.41
N GLY A 478 -1.02 -16.32 -14.26
CA GLY A 478 0.07 -17.30 -14.14
C GLY A 478 0.34 -17.79 -12.70
N VAL A 479 -0.11 -17.06 -11.67
CA VAL A 479 0.19 -17.38 -10.26
C VAL A 479 -1.03 -17.98 -9.56
N GLY A 480 -2.22 -17.45 -9.85
CA GLY A 480 -3.49 -17.90 -9.29
C GLY A 480 -3.74 -19.40 -9.44
N PRO A 481 -3.54 -20.03 -10.63
CA PRO A 481 -3.67 -21.47 -10.78
C PRO A 481 -2.71 -22.27 -9.89
N VAL A 482 -1.47 -21.78 -9.72
CA VAL A 482 -0.46 -22.42 -8.86
C VAL A 482 -0.87 -22.36 -7.39
N LEU A 483 -1.47 -21.25 -6.96
CA LEU A 483 -2.02 -21.12 -5.60
C LEU A 483 -3.28 -21.95 -5.39
N ALA A 484 -4.16 -22.02 -6.39
CA ALA A 484 -5.38 -22.83 -6.33
C ALA A 484 -5.03 -24.33 -6.25
N ALA A 485 -3.93 -24.74 -6.89
CA ALA A 485 -3.37 -26.09 -6.79
C ALA A 485 -2.65 -26.37 -5.46
N ASN A 486 -2.41 -25.38 -4.60
CA ASN A 486 -1.63 -25.56 -3.38
C ASN A 486 -2.53 -26.01 -2.21
N PRO A 487 -2.43 -27.28 -1.76
CA PRO A 487 -3.35 -27.81 -0.75
C PRO A 487 -3.15 -27.16 0.63
N GLY A 488 -1.94 -26.71 0.95
CA GLY A 488 -1.65 -26.06 2.23
C GLY A 488 -2.30 -24.70 2.35
N ILE A 489 -2.23 -23.87 1.29
CA ILE A 489 -2.86 -22.54 1.27
C ILE A 489 -4.37 -22.66 1.29
N VAL A 490 -4.95 -23.47 0.39
CA VAL A 490 -6.41 -23.65 0.32
C VAL A 490 -6.92 -24.24 1.63
N GLY A 491 -6.24 -25.25 2.18
CA GLY A 491 -6.61 -25.87 3.46
C GLY A 491 -6.70 -24.85 4.60
N LEU A 492 -5.69 -23.98 4.74
CA LEU A 492 -5.70 -22.94 5.78
C LEU A 492 -6.81 -21.90 5.59
N LEU A 493 -7.11 -21.51 4.35
CA LEU A 493 -8.22 -20.60 4.06
C LEU A 493 -9.56 -21.21 4.49
N LEU A 494 -9.80 -22.49 4.17
CA LEU A 494 -11.01 -23.19 4.58
C LEU A 494 -11.09 -23.30 6.09
N THR A 495 -10.00 -23.70 6.75
CA THR A 495 -9.93 -23.75 8.20
C THR A 495 -10.21 -22.38 8.82
N THR A 496 -9.68 -21.28 8.28
CA THR A 496 -10.03 -19.92 8.72
C THR A 496 -11.54 -19.64 8.65
N LEU A 497 -12.22 -20.05 7.58
CA LEU A 497 -13.68 -19.91 7.45
C LEU A 497 -14.47 -20.87 8.38
N GLU A 498 -13.86 -21.97 8.81
CA GLU A 498 -14.47 -22.93 9.74
C GLU A 498 -14.51 -22.39 11.18
N TYR A 499 -13.37 -21.90 11.68
CA TYR A 499 -13.24 -21.51 13.09
C TYR A 499 -13.52 -20.02 13.37
N LYS A 500 -13.45 -19.15 12.36
CA LYS A 500 -13.62 -17.69 12.50
C LYS A 500 -14.95 -17.26 11.91
N SER A 501 -15.76 -16.55 12.69
CA SER A 501 -16.99 -15.89 12.20
C SER A 501 -16.78 -14.40 11.94
N LEU A 502 -17.72 -13.78 11.22
CA LEU A 502 -17.73 -12.32 11.01
C LEU A 502 -17.80 -11.54 12.33
N ASP A 503 -18.44 -12.11 13.35
CA ASP A 503 -18.48 -11.52 14.70
C ASP A 503 -17.12 -11.59 15.42
N ASP A 504 -16.25 -12.54 15.05
CA ASP A 504 -14.93 -12.71 15.67
C ASP A 504 -13.88 -11.78 15.06
N CYS A 505 -13.80 -11.79 13.71
CA CYS A 505 -12.84 -11.01 12.95
C CYS A 505 -13.32 -10.86 11.49
N GLU A 506 -14.16 -9.85 11.27
CA GLU A 506 -14.76 -9.52 9.97
C GLU A 506 -13.74 -9.46 8.83
N GLU A 507 -12.68 -8.65 8.97
CA GLU A 507 -11.70 -8.41 7.92
C GLU A 507 -10.96 -9.69 7.50
N LEU A 508 -10.66 -10.59 8.45
CA LEU A 508 -10.00 -11.86 8.14
C LEU A 508 -10.92 -12.78 7.34
N VAL A 509 -12.19 -12.90 7.74
CA VAL A 509 -13.18 -13.76 7.06
C VAL A 509 -13.47 -13.23 5.65
N ILE A 510 -13.61 -11.92 5.49
CA ILE A 510 -13.81 -11.30 4.17
C ILE A 510 -12.58 -11.53 3.28
N ASN A 511 -11.36 -11.27 3.78
CA ASN A 511 -10.14 -11.50 2.99
C ASN A 511 -9.95 -12.98 2.63
N ALA A 512 -10.30 -13.92 3.52
CA ALA A 512 -10.25 -15.34 3.23
C ALA A 512 -11.25 -15.72 2.14
N THR A 513 -12.48 -15.21 2.22
CA THR A 513 -13.53 -15.44 1.22
C THR A 513 -13.15 -14.84 -0.13
N ALA A 514 -12.62 -13.62 -0.16
CA ALA A 514 -12.10 -12.97 -1.36
C ALA A 514 -10.92 -13.74 -1.99
N THR A 515 -10.06 -14.33 -1.16
CA THR A 515 -8.99 -15.22 -1.65
C THR A 515 -9.58 -16.48 -2.29
N ILE A 516 -10.56 -17.12 -1.64
CA ILE A 516 -11.25 -18.29 -2.20
C ILE A 516 -11.97 -17.93 -3.51
N ASN A 517 -12.59 -16.75 -3.61
CA ASN A 517 -13.19 -16.25 -4.85
C ASN A 517 -12.16 -16.17 -5.98
N ASN A 518 -11.02 -15.52 -5.72
CA ASN A 518 -9.95 -15.40 -6.72
C ASN A 518 -9.37 -16.77 -7.13
N LEU A 519 -9.27 -17.72 -6.19
CA LEU A 519 -8.76 -19.05 -6.49
C LEU A 519 -9.78 -19.97 -7.18
N SER A 520 -11.07 -19.85 -6.84
CA SER A 520 -12.15 -20.66 -7.42
C SER A 520 -12.49 -20.29 -8.86
N TYR A 521 -12.06 -19.10 -9.30
CA TYR A 521 -12.08 -18.70 -10.71
C TYR A 521 -11.29 -19.68 -11.60
N TYR A 522 -10.19 -20.25 -11.08
CA TYR A 522 -9.36 -21.17 -11.85
C TYR A 522 -9.89 -22.61 -11.76
N GLN A 523 -10.27 -23.18 -12.91
CA GLN A 523 -10.70 -24.58 -13.04
C GLN A 523 -9.49 -25.55 -13.01
N VAL A 524 -8.74 -25.55 -11.91
CA VAL A 524 -7.56 -26.41 -11.72
C VAL A 524 -8.00 -27.82 -11.34
N LYS A 525 -7.69 -28.80 -12.21
CA LYS A 525 -7.96 -30.23 -11.95
C LYS A 525 -7.29 -30.71 -10.66
N ASN A 526 -8.00 -31.53 -9.89
CA ASN A 526 -7.51 -32.12 -8.62
C ASN A 526 -7.10 -31.08 -7.57
N SER A 527 -7.64 -29.86 -7.63
CA SER A 527 -7.47 -28.89 -6.55
C SER A 527 -8.47 -29.14 -5.43
N ILE A 528 -8.09 -28.83 -4.19
CA ILE A 528 -8.99 -28.94 -3.02
C ILE A 528 -10.29 -28.17 -3.24
N ILE A 529 -10.25 -27.04 -3.95
CA ILE A 529 -11.44 -26.25 -4.26
C ILE A 529 -12.43 -27.06 -5.11
N GLN A 530 -11.94 -27.76 -6.13
CA GLN A 530 -12.78 -28.60 -6.99
C GLN A 530 -13.31 -29.82 -6.23
N ASP A 531 -12.49 -30.42 -5.35
CA ASP A 531 -12.89 -31.60 -4.56
C ASP A 531 -13.89 -31.24 -3.45
N LYS A 532 -13.84 -30.01 -2.93
CA LYS A 532 -14.63 -29.54 -1.78
C LYS A 532 -15.66 -28.46 -2.13
N LYS A 533 -16.10 -28.31 -3.39
CA LYS A 533 -17.05 -27.24 -3.80
C LYS A 533 -18.30 -27.16 -2.93
N LEU A 534 -18.93 -28.30 -2.65
CA LEU A 534 -20.14 -28.36 -1.80
C LEU A 534 -19.85 -27.95 -0.35
N TYR A 535 -18.69 -28.35 0.18
CA TYR A 535 -18.27 -27.96 1.51
C TYR A 535 -17.99 -26.45 1.61
N ILE A 536 -17.35 -25.88 0.59
CA ILE A 536 -17.16 -24.43 0.48
C ILE A 536 -18.52 -23.73 0.44
N ALA A 537 -19.45 -24.21 -0.40
CA ALA A 537 -20.81 -23.68 -0.49
C ALA A 537 -21.54 -23.72 0.88
N GLU A 538 -21.36 -24.78 1.67
CA GLU A 538 -21.89 -24.88 3.03
C GLU A 538 -21.33 -23.81 3.97
N LEU A 539 -20.01 -23.58 3.95
CA LEU A 539 -19.37 -22.54 4.76
C LEU A 539 -19.91 -21.14 4.44
N LEU A 540 -20.18 -20.86 3.16
CA LEU A 540 -20.67 -19.56 2.68
C LEU A 540 -22.09 -19.23 3.13
N LEU A 541 -22.92 -20.22 3.47
CA LEU A 541 -24.28 -19.98 3.97
C LEU A 541 -24.28 -19.05 5.19
N LYS A 542 -23.27 -19.16 6.07
CA LYS A 542 -23.14 -18.30 7.24
C LYS A 542 -22.92 -16.83 6.88
N LEU A 543 -22.22 -16.55 5.78
CA LEU A 543 -21.97 -15.19 5.30
C LEU A 543 -23.21 -14.57 4.66
N LEU A 544 -23.97 -15.35 3.87
CA LEU A 544 -25.21 -14.88 3.23
C LEU A 544 -26.27 -14.44 4.26
N VAL A 545 -26.27 -15.07 5.42
CA VAL A 545 -27.27 -14.84 6.49
C VAL A 545 -26.79 -13.74 7.47
N SER A 546 -25.63 -13.15 7.24
CA SER A 546 -25.08 -12.06 8.05
C SER A 546 -25.73 -10.70 7.72
N ASN A 547 -25.45 -9.69 8.54
CA ASN A 547 -25.81 -8.29 8.27
C ASN A 547 -24.66 -7.51 7.61
N ASN A 548 -23.62 -8.20 7.13
CA ASN A 548 -22.44 -7.60 6.56
C ASN A 548 -22.47 -7.67 5.03
N MET A 549 -22.66 -6.53 4.36
CA MET A 549 -22.80 -6.49 2.90
C MET A 549 -21.53 -6.89 2.15
N ASP A 550 -20.34 -6.60 2.68
CA ASP A 550 -19.07 -6.99 2.08
C ASP A 550 -18.88 -8.51 2.14
N GLY A 551 -19.19 -9.12 3.29
CA GLY A 551 -19.21 -10.57 3.46
C GLY A 551 -20.24 -11.26 2.57
N ILE A 552 -21.44 -10.68 2.42
CA ILE A 552 -22.46 -11.17 1.48
C ILE A 552 -21.94 -11.09 0.05
N LEU A 553 -21.38 -9.95 -0.37
CA LEU A 553 -20.86 -9.75 -1.73
C LEU A 553 -19.77 -10.79 -2.05
N GLU A 554 -18.79 -10.98 -1.16
CA GLU A 554 -17.74 -11.98 -1.38
C GLU A 554 -18.30 -13.41 -1.43
N ALA A 555 -19.27 -13.76 -0.59
CA ALA A 555 -19.90 -15.07 -0.65
C ALA A 555 -20.64 -15.30 -1.98
N VAL A 556 -21.38 -14.30 -2.46
CA VAL A 556 -22.10 -14.36 -3.73
C VAL A 556 -21.12 -14.50 -4.90
N ARG A 557 -19.98 -13.81 -4.87
CA ARG A 557 -18.93 -13.96 -5.89
C ARG A 557 -18.38 -15.39 -5.93
N VAL A 558 -18.10 -16.00 -4.77
CA VAL A 558 -17.69 -17.41 -4.72
C VAL A 558 -18.78 -18.33 -5.27
N PHE A 559 -20.06 -18.12 -4.91
CA PHE A 559 -21.17 -18.87 -5.51
C PHE A 559 -21.24 -18.69 -7.03
N GLY A 560 -20.92 -17.50 -7.55
CA GLY A 560 -20.85 -17.23 -9.00
C GLY A 560 -19.85 -18.13 -9.71
N ASN A 561 -18.67 -18.37 -9.11
CA ASN A 561 -17.67 -19.28 -9.67
C ASN A 561 -18.07 -20.75 -9.47
N LEU A 562 -18.55 -21.13 -8.28
CA LEU A 562 -18.86 -22.52 -7.97
C LEU A 562 -20.11 -23.04 -8.69
N SER A 563 -21.08 -22.17 -8.99
CA SER A 563 -22.34 -22.53 -9.68
C SER A 563 -22.16 -22.93 -11.15
N GLN A 564 -20.96 -22.88 -11.70
CA GLN A 564 -20.66 -23.54 -12.97
C GLN A 564 -20.75 -25.08 -12.86
N ASP A 565 -20.70 -25.60 -11.63
CA ASP A 565 -20.87 -27.02 -11.32
C ASP A 565 -22.33 -27.38 -11.05
N ARG A 566 -22.78 -28.51 -11.60
CA ARG A 566 -24.18 -28.97 -11.51
C ARG A 566 -24.58 -29.29 -10.07
N ASP A 567 -23.71 -29.92 -9.29
CA ASP A 567 -24.02 -30.32 -7.92
C ASP A 567 -24.16 -29.09 -7.02
N VAL A 568 -23.37 -28.04 -7.29
CA VAL A 568 -23.49 -26.75 -6.62
C VAL A 568 -24.78 -26.03 -7.01
N CYS A 569 -25.19 -26.07 -8.28
CA CYS A 569 -26.50 -25.57 -8.71
C CYS A 569 -27.65 -26.27 -7.96
N ASP A 570 -27.59 -27.59 -7.81
CA ASP A 570 -28.58 -28.35 -7.04
C ASP A 570 -28.58 -27.95 -5.56
N PHE A 571 -27.39 -27.77 -4.97
CA PHE A 571 -27.24 -27.27 -3.61
C PHE A 571 -27.88 -25.88 -3.40
N ILE A 572 -27.68 -24.95 -4.35
CA ILE A 572 -28.26 -23.59 -4.32
C ILE A 572 -29.79 -23.64 -4.32
N VAL A 573 -30.37 -24.55 -5.10
CA VAL A 573 -31.82 -24.76 -5.14
C VAL A 573 -32.32 -25.37 -3.82
N GLN A 574 -31.73 -26.50 -3.41
CA GLN A 574 -32.12 -27.25 -2.21
C GLN A 574 -32.05 -26.41 -0.92
N ASN A 575 -31.08 -25.49 -0.84
CA ASN A 575 -30.89 -24.62 0.31
C ASN A 575 -31.57 -23.24 0.17
N ASN A 576 -32.43 -23.02 -0.84
CA ASN A 576 -33.12 -21.74 -1.08
C ASN A 576 -32.19 -20.53 -1.30
N VAL A 577 -30.92 -20.75 -1.63
CA VAL A 577 -29.95 -19.67 -1.91
C VAL A 577 -30.39 -18.86 -3.14
N HIS A 578 -31.03 -19.51 -4.13
CA HIS A 578 -31.61 -18.83 -5.30
C HIS A 578 -32.61 -17.71 -4.93
N ARG A 579 -33.40 -17.88 -3.87
CA ARG A 579 -34.35 -16.84 -3.39
C ARG A 579 -33.61 -15.63 -2.83
N PHE A 580 -32.49 -15.89 -2.16
CA PHE A 580 -31.60 -14.86 -1.68
C PHE A 580 -30.98 -14.09 -2.85
N MET A 581 -30.48 -14.78 -3.89
CA MET A 581 -29.95 -14.14 -5.10
C MET A 581 -30.98 -13.24 -5.78
N MET A 582 -32.23 -13.68 -5.89
CA MET A 582 -33.32 -12.84 -6.40
C MET A 582 -33.56 -11.61 -5.51
N ALA A 583 -33.59 -11.77 -4.19
CA ALA A 583 -33.75 -10.63 -3.27
C ALA A 583 -32.58 -9.63 -3.34
N LEU A 584 -31.38 -10.09 -3.64
CA LEU A 584 -30.19 -9.24 -3.82
C LEU A 584 -30.25 -8.36 -5.08
N LEU A 585 -31.08 -8.69 -6.07
CA LEU A 585 -31.30 -7.80 -7.22
C LEU A 585 -31.99 -6.49 -6.80
N ASP A 586 -32.70 -6.47 -5.66
CA ASP A 586 -33.30 -5.25 -5.11
C ASP A 586 -32.33 -4.45 -4.22
N ALA A 587 -31.05 -4.82 -4.14
CA ALA A 587 -30.08 -4.21 -3.23
C ALA A 587 -29.75 -2.75 -3.53
N GLN A 588 -30.15 -2.25 -4.71
CA GLN A 588 -29.72 -0.96 -5.26
C GLN A 588 -28.19 -0.78 -5.25
N HIS A 589 -27.44 -1.89 -5.34
CA HIS A 589 -25.98 -1.88 -5.33
C HIS A 589 -25.44 -2.71 -6.50
N GLN A 590 -24.82 -2.03 -7.46
CA GLN A 590 -24.40 -2.56 -8.75
C GLN A 590 -23.57 -3.86 -8.63
N ASP A 591 -22.52 -3.88 -7.81
CA ASP A 591 -21.66 -5.07 -7.64
C ASP A 591 -22.40 -6.30 -7.10
N ILE A 592 -23.39 -6.09 -6.24
CA ILE A 592 -24.20 -7.15 -5.63
C ILE A 592 -25.17 -7.68 -6.69
N CYS A 593 -25.84 -6.79 -7.42
CA CYS A 593 -26.72 -7.17 -8.52
C CYS A 593 -25.96 -7.94 -9.61
N PHE A 594 -24.75 -7.49 -9.98
CA PHE A 594 -23.87 -8.17 -10.92
C PHE A 594 -23.53 -9.59 -10.46
N SER A 595 -23.06 -9.72 -9.23
CA SER A 595 -22.64 -11.02 -8.69
C SER A 595 -23.83 -11.98 -8.53
N ALA A 596 -24.98 -11.49 -8.04
CA ALA A 596 -26.19 -12.28 -7.90
C ALA A 596 -26.78 -12.70 -9.26
N CYS A 597 -26.79 -11.80 -10.24
CA CYS A 597 -27.21 -12.09 -11.61
C CYS A 597 -26.32 -13.16 -12.25
N GLY A 598 -25.00 -13.13 -12.01
CA GLY A 598 -24.09 -14.19 -12.46
C GLY A 598 -24.45 -15.58 -11.93
N VAL A 599 -24.87 -15.70 -10.66
CA VAL A 599 -25.36 -16.97 -10.10
C VAL A 599 -26.66 -17.41 -10.77
N LEU A 600 -27.62 -16.48 -10.96
CA LEU A 600 -28.89 -16.77 -11.63
C LEU A 600 -28.69 -17.20 -13.09
N LEU A 601 -27.76 -16.55 -13.82
CA LEU A 601 -27.37 -16.92 -15.17
C LEU A 601 -26.93 -18.39 -15.23
N ASN A 602 -26.03 -18.80 -14.34
CA ASN A 602 -25.55 -20.19 -14.29
C ASN A 602 -26.69 -21.17 -13.98
N LEU A 603 -27.63 -20.83 -13.09
CA LEU A 603 -28.80 -21.67 -12.83
C LEU A 603 -29.69 -21.82 -14.07
N THR A 604 -29.87 -20.77 -14.88
CA THR A 604 -30.72 -20.83 -16.08
C THR A 604 -30.16 -21.68 -17.21
N VAL A 605 -28.89 -22.12 -17.13
CA VAL A 605 -28.33 -23.10 -18.06
C VAL A 605 -29.11 -24.42 -17.97
N ASP A 606 -29.53 -24.81 -16.76
CA ASP A 606 -30.36 -26.00 -16.55
C ASP A 606 -31.86 -25.68 -16.78
N LYS A 607 -32.49 -26.43 -17.70
CA LYS A 607 -33.89 -26.27 -18.07
C LYS A 607 -34.82 -26.43 -16.87
N ASP A 608 -34.54 -27.39 -15.99
CA ASP A 608 -35.40 -27.71 -14.84
C ASP A 608 -35.40 -26.59 -13.79
N LYS A 609 -34.32 -25.79 -13.76
CA LYS A 609 -34.12 -24.70 -12.80
C LYS A 609 -34.71 -23.37 -13.27
N ARG A 610 -35.08 -23.23 -14.56
CA ARG A 610 -35.69 -22.00 -15.10
C ARG A 610 -37.05 -21.70 -14.49
N VAL A 611 -37.83 -22.74 -14.19
CA VAL A 611 -39.16 -22.59 -13.57
C VAL A 611 -39.06 -21.87 -12.22
N ILE A 612 -38.01 -22.15 -11.46
CA ILE A 612 -37.73 -21.55 -10.16
C ILE A 612 -37.57 -20.02 -10.27
N LEU A 613 -36.92 -19.54 -11.35
CA LEU A 613 -36.76 -18.11 -11.60
C LEU A 613 -38.11 -17.44 -11.86
N LYS A 614 -39.01 -18.09 -12.60
CA LYS A 614 -40.35 -17.58 -12.91
C LYS A 614 -41.23 -17.53 -11.67
N GLU A 615 -41.35 -18.65 -10.96
CA GLU A 615 -42.20 -18.79 -9.78
C GLU A 615 -41.74 -17.88 -8.62
N GLY A 616 -40.44 -17.62 -8.53
CA GLY A 616 -39.86 -16.70 -7.54
C GLY A 616 -40.00 -15.21 -7.87
N GLY A 617 -40.63 -14.85 -8.99
CA GLY A 617 -40.73 -13.45 -9.46
C GLY A 617 -39.39 -12.87 -9.95
N GLY A 618 -38.42 -13.72 -10.29
CA GLY A 618 -37.09 -13.31 -10.73
C GLY A 618 -37.09 -12.56 -12.06
N ILE A 619 -38.07 -12.82 -12.93
CA ILE A 619 -38.21 -12.10 -14.22
C ILE A 619 -38.40 -10.62 -14.00
N LYS A 620 -39.42 -10.22 -13.22
CA LYS A 620 -39.67 -8.82 -12.88
C LYS A 620 -38.43 -8.15 -12.29
N LYS A 621 -37.76 -8.82 -11.35
CA LYS A 621 -36.54 -8.30 -10.70
C LYS A 621 -35.38 -8.09 -11.68
N LEU A 622 -35.21 -9.00 -12.65
CA LEU A 622 -34.23 -8.84 -13.71
C LEU A 622 -34.58 -7.66 -14.62
N VAL A 623 -35.85 -7.49 -14.99
CA VAL A 623 -36.32 -6.35 -15.79
C VAL A 623 -36.11 -5.03 -15.05
N ASP A 624 -36.44 -4.98 -13.76
CA ASP A 624 -36.22 -3.80 -12.92
C ASP A 624 -34.72 -3.52 -12.76
N CYS A 625 -33.88 -4.54 -12.57
CA CYS A 625 -32.42 -4.39 -12.56
C CYS A 625 -31.87 -3.84 -13.88
N LEU A 626 -32.37 -4.30 -15.03
CA LEU A 626 -32.01 -3.75 -16.35
C LEU A 626 -32.43 -2.28 -16.48
N ARG A 627 -33.61 -1.93 -15.98
CA ARG A 627 -34.10 -0.55 -15.98
C ARG A 627 -33.22 0.37 -15.15
N ASP A 628 -32.87 -0.06 -13.95
CA ASP A 628 -32.19 0.77 -12.94
C ASP A 628 -30.70 0.94 -13.26
N PHE A 629 -30.03 -0.10 -13.77
CA PHE A 629 -28.58 -0.09 -13.99
C PHE A 629 -28.15 -0.15 -15.45
N GLY A 630 -29.05 -0.45 -16.38
CA GLY A 630 -28.71 -0.61 -17.80
C GLY A 630 -27.90 0.54 -18.39
N PRO A 631 -28.33 1.80 -18.24
CA PRO A 631 -27.63 2.96 -18.79
C PRO A 631 -26.24 3.22 -18.19
N THR A 632 -25.97 2.71 -16.99
CA THR A 632 -24.75 2.99 -16.21
C THR A 632 -23.80 1.79 -16.13
N ASP A 633 -24.27 0.58 -16.42
CA ASP A 633 -23.47 -0.65 -16.41
C ASP A 633 -23.90 -1.62 -17.51
N TRP A 634 -23.20 -1.54 -18.64
CA TRP A 634 -23.43 -2.42 -19.78
C TRP A 634 -23.07 -3.88 -19.52
N GLN A 635 -22.18 -4.17 -18.57
CA GLN A 635 -21.80 -5.54 -18.23
C GLN A 635 -22.90 -6.22 -17.42
N LEU A 636 -23.46 -5.52 -16.42
CA LEU A 636 -24.65 -5.98 -15.70
C LEU A 636 -25.85 -6.11 -16.64
N ALA A 637 -26.10 -5.12 -17.50
CA ALA A 637 -27.16 -5.16 -18.51
C ALA A 637 -27.03 -6.40 -19.42
N CYS A 638 -25.81 -6.71 -19.84
CA CYS A 638 -25.49 -7.89 -20.64
C CYS A 638 -25.82 -9.18 -19.88
N LEU A 639 -25.39 -9.32 -18.61
CA LEU A 639 -25.70 -10.49 -17.78
C LEU A 639 -27.21 -10.70 -17.61
N VAL A 640 -27.95 -9.61 -17.37
CA VAL A 640 -29.42 -9.67 -17.26
C VAL A 640 -30.03 -10.16 -18.57
N CYS A 641 -29.60 -9.60 -19.72
CA CYS A 641 -30.09 -10.03 -21.02
C CYS A 641 -29.73 -11.50 -21.32
N LYS A 642 -28.53 -11.96 -20.99
CA LYS A 642 -28.12 -13.36 -21.11
C LYS A 642 -29.00 -14.28 -20.25
N THR A 643 -29.31 -13.85 -19.04
CA THR A 643 -30.17 -14.63 -18.11
C THR A 643 -31.59 -14.75 -18.67
N LEU A 644 -32.18 -13.64 -19.14
CA LEU A 644 -33.50 -13.64 -19.79
C LEU A 644 -33.50 -14.42 -21.12
N TRP A 645 -32.39 -14.39 -21.86
CA TRP A 645 -32.20 -15.18 -23.07
C TRP A 645 -32.17 -16.68 -22.77
N ASN A 646 -31.40 -17.12 -21.78
CA ASN A 646 -31.36 -18.53 -21.37
C ASN A 646 -32.73 -18.99 -20.85
N PHE A 647 -33.38 -18.16 -20.03
CA PHE A 647 -34.72 -18.44 -19.53
C PHE A 647 -35.74 -18.62 -20.66
N SER A 648 -35.66 -17.79 -21.70
CA SER A 648 -36.57 -17.80 -22.86
C SER A 648 -36.16 -18.74 -24.00
N GLU A 649 -35.34 -19.74 -23.73
CA GLU A 649 -35.06 -20.77 -24.73
C GLU A 649 -36.36 -21.48 -25.12
N ASN A 650 -36.65 -21.58 -26.42
CA ASN A 650 -37.85 -22.22 -26.97
C ASN A 650 -39.18 -21.56 -26.57
N ILE A 651 -39.20 -20.24 -26.32
CA ILE A 651 -40.47 -19.54 -26.09
C ILE A 651 -41.39 -19.63 -27.31
N THR A 652 -42.68 -19.77 -27.05
CA THR A 652 -43.73 -19.71 -28.07
C THR A 652 -44.45 -18.37 -28.04
N ASN A 653 -44.66 -17.81 -26.84
CA ASN A 653 -45.32 -16.54 -26.62
C ASN A 653 -44.60 -15.73 -25.52
N ALA A 654 -44.16 -14.51 -25.86
CA ALA A 654 -43.38 -13.66 -24.98
C ALA A 654 -44.15 -13.22 -23.73
N SER A 655 -45.42 -12.84 -23.89
CA SER A 655 -46.32 -12.45 -22.80
C SER A 655 -46.53 -13.55 -21.77
N SER A 656 -46.65 -14.80 -22.21
CA SER A 656 -46.77 -15.96 -21.31
C SER A 656 -45.45 -16.28 -20.60
N CYS A 657 -44.32 -16.00 -21.27
CA CYS A 657 -42.98 -16.28 -20.76
C CYS A 657 -42.59 -15.28 -19.66
N PHE A 658 -42.63 -13.99 -19.98
CA PHE A 658 -42.16 -12.93 -19.10
C PHE A 658 -43.26 -12.24 -18.30
N GLY A 659 -44.52 -12.33 -18.73
CA GLY A 659 -45.62 -11.50 -18.23
C GLY A 659 -45.86 -10.30 -19.14
N ASN A 660 -47.11 -9.85 -19.27
CA ASN A 660 -47.49 -8.76 -20.20
C ASN A 660 -46.74 -7.45 -19.91
N GLU A 661 -46.71 -7.05 -18.65
CA GLU A 661 -46.09 -5.79 -18.22
C GLU A 661 -44.57 -5.80 -18.43
N ASP A 662 -43.93 -6.89 -18.02
CA ASP A 662 -42.48 -7.10 -18.16
C ASP A 662 -42.06 -7.26 -19.63
N THR A 663 -42.88 -7.91 -20.47
CA THR A 663 -42.65 -8.01 -21.93
C THR A 663 -42.65 -6.63 -22.58
N ASN A 664 -43.66 -5.80 -22.28
CA ASN A 664 -43.74 -4.44 -22.82
C ASN A 664 -42.59 -3.57 -22.33
N THR A 665 -42.22 -3.70 -21.05
CA THR A 665 -41.08 -2.99 -20.47
C THR A 665 -39.78 -3.40 -21.16
N LEU A 666 -39.55 -4.70 -21.39
CA LEU A 666 -38.36 -5.18 -22.10
C LEU A 666 -38.29 -4.66 -23.53
N LEU A 667 -39.40 -4.63 -24.26
CA LEU A 667 -39.45 -4.04 -25.61
C LEU A 667 -39.02 -2.57 -25.60
N LEU A 668 -39.52 -1.78 -24.63
CA LEU A 668 -39.17 -0.37 -24.48
C LEU A 668 -37.68 -0.18 -24.11
N LEU A 669 -37.21 -0.90 -23.08
CA LEU A 669 -35.84 -0.78 -22.58
C LEU A 669 -34.82 -1.21 -23.63
N LEU A 670 -35.00 -2.38 -24.26
CA LEU A 670 -34.06 -2.88 -25.25
C LEU A 670 -34.03 -1.98 -26.49
N SER A 671 -35.17 -1.47 -26.95
CA SER A 671 -35.21 -0.54 -28.09
C SER A 671 -34.48 0.77 -27.78
N SER A 672 -34.66 1.30 -26.56
CA SER A 672 -33.96 2.51 -26.09
C SER A 672 -32.46 2.27 -25.93
N PHE A 673 -32.06 1.17 -25.28
CA PHE A 673 -30.64 0.90 -24.98
C PHE A 673 -29.84 0.42 -26.19
N LEU A 674 -30.49 -0.01 -27.27
CA LEU A 674 -29.84 -0.34 -28.54
C LEU A 674 -29.64 0.87 -29.46
N ASP A 675 -30.29 1.99 -29.15
CA ASP A 675 -30.07 3.26 -29.82
C ASP A 675 -28.74 3.87 -29.35
N GLU A 676 -27.83 4.15 -30.29
CA GLU A 676 -26.48 4.63 -29.97
C GLU A 676 -26.50 6.02 -29.33
N GLU A 677 -27.41 6.90 -29.76
CA GLU A 677 -27.50 8.26 -29.23
C GLU A 677 -27.99 8.22 -27.78
N LEU A 678 -29.04 7.44 -27.50
CA LEU A 678 -29.60 7.30 -26.15
C LEU A 678 -28.68 6.54 -25.19
N ALA A 679 -27.97 5.51 -25.68
CA ALA A 679 -27.09 4.70 -24.85
C ALA A 679 -25.79 5.42 -24.44
N LEU A 680 -25.33 6.41 -25.21
CA LEU A 680 -24.02 7.04 -25.02
C LEU A 680 -24.07 8.52 -24.56
N ASP A 681 -25.25 9.05 -24.25
CA ASP A 681 -25.46 10.48 -23.90
C ASP A 681 -24.95 10.90 -22.49
N GLY A 682 -24.42 9.99 -21.69
CA GLY A 682 -24.25 10.21 -20.24
C GLY A 682 -22.85 10.57 -19.70
N SER A 683 -21.77 10.55 -20.50
CA SER A 683 -20.40 10.67 -19.96
C SER A 683 -19.64 11.92 -20.43
N PHE A 684 -19.21 12.75 -19.46
CA PHE A 684 -18.36 13.93 -19.68
C PHE A 684 -16.85 13.63 -19.72
N ASP A 685 -16.43 12.42 -19.33
CA ASP A 685 -15.02 11.98 -19.37
C ASP A 685 -14.75 11.17 -20.65
N PRO A 686 -13.84 11.62 -21.54
CA PRO A 686 -13.50 10.93 -22.78
C PRO A 686 -13.03 9.48 -22.60
N ASP A 687 -12.26 9.18 -21.55
CA ASP A 687 -11.72 7.83 -21.33
C ASP A 687 -12.82 6.88 -20.83
N LEU A 688 -13.70 7.37 -19.96
CA LEU A 688 -14.86 6.64 -19.49
C LEU A 688 -15.87 6.41 -20.61
N LYS A 689 -16.03 7.38 -21.52
CA LYS A 689 -16.90 7.27 -22.70
C LYS A 689 -16.43 6.18 -23.66
N ASN A 690 -15.13 6.10 -23.93
CA ASN A 690 -14.56 5.03 -24.76
C ASN A 690 -14.73 3.65 -24.12
N TYR A 691 -14.51 3.54 -22.81
CA TYR A 691 -14.75 2.31 -22.06
C TYR A 691 -16.23 1.88 -22.13
N HIS A 692 -17.15 2.80 -21.84
CA HIS A 692 -18.59 2.55 -21.93
C HIS A 692 -19.01 2.10 -23.33
N LYS A 693 -18.54 2.81 -24.37
CA LYS A 693 -18.83 2.48 -25.76
C LYS A 693 -18.34 1.07 -26.11
N LEU A 694 -17.11 0.73 -25.73
CA LEU A 694 -16.55 -0.60 -25.99
C LEU A 694 -17.40 -1.72 -25.40
N HIS A 695 -17.80 -1.63 -24.13
CA HIS A 695 -18.63 -2.66 -23.49
C HIS A 695 -20.05 -2.70 -24.05
N TRP A 696 -20.62 -1.55 -24.40
CA TRP A 696 -21.90 -1.48 -25.08
C TRP A 696 -21.87 -2.22 -26.43
N GLU A 697 -20.88 -1.92 -27.28
CA GLU A 697 -20.75 -2.50 -28.62
C GLU A 697 -20.43 -3.99 -28.61
N THR A 698 -19.49 -4.40 -27.75
CA THR A 698 -18.90 -5.75 -27.79
C THR A 698 -19.61 -6.75 -26.91
N GLU A 699 -20.19 -6.33 -25.78
CA GLU A 699 -20.81 -7.25 -24.82
C GLU A 699 -22.34 -7.13 -24.82
N PHE A 700 -22.88 -5.93 -24.63
CA PHE A 700 -24.32 -5.73 -24.44
C PHE A 700 -25.11 -5.85 -25.75
N LYS A 701 -24.77 -5.04 -26.75
CA LYS A 701 -25.52 -4.88 -28.01
C LYS A 701 -25.80 -6.21 -28.73
N PRO A 702 -24.84 -7.15 -28.88
CA PRO A 702 -25.09 -8.42 -29.57
C PRO A 702 -26.17 -9.26 -28.87
N VAL A 703 -26.15 -9.32 -27.55
CA VAL A 703 -27.10 -10.11 -26.75
C VAL A 703 -28.46 -9.43 -26.70
N ALA A 704 -28.48 -8.12 -26.44
CA ALA A 704 -29.70 -7.33 -26.37
C ALA A 704 -30.49 -7.37 -27.69
N GLN A 705 -29.80 -7.27 -28.83
CA GLN A 705 -30.44 -7.36 -30.15
C GLN A 705 -31.09 -8.72 -30.38
N GLN A 706 -30.41 -9.81 -30.00
CA GLN A 706 -30.96 -11.16 -30.12
C GLN A 706 -32.20 -11.31 -29.24
N LEU A 707 -32.12 -10.89 -27.98
CA LEU A 707 -33.25 -10.95 -27.06
C LEU A 707 -34.43 -10.13 -27.56
N LEU A 708 -34.21 -8.91 -28.04
CA LEU A 708 -35.24 -8.07 -28.64
C LEU A 708 -35.91 -8.76 -29.83
N ASN A 709 -35.11 -9.26 -30.77
CA ASN A 709 -35.62 -9.97 -31.95
C ASN A 709 -36.47 -11.19 -31.56
N ARG A 710 -36.05 -11.94 -30.54
CA ARG A 710 -36.82 -13.09 -30.03
C ARG A 710 -38.13 -12.63 -29.43
N ILE A 711 -38.13 -11.60 -28.57
CA ILE A 711 -39.36 -11.08 -27.98
C ILE A 711 -40.33 -10.64 -29.08
N GLN A 712 -39.87 -9.83 -30.04
CA GLN A 712 -40.71 -9.33 -31.14
C GLN A 712 -41.32 -10.45 -32.00
N ARG A 713 -40.54 -11.49 -32.35
CA ARG A 713 -41.05 -12.66 -33.10
C ARG A 713 -42.17 -13.40 -32.39
N HIS A 714 -42.15 -13.39 -31.06
CA HIS A 714 -43.10 -14.13 -30.20
C HIS A 714 -44.08 -13.20 -29.46
N HIS A 715 -44.14 -11.92 -29.83
CA HIS A 715 -45.04 -10.91 -29.22
C HIS A 715 -46.40 -10.83 -29.94
N THR A 716 -46.55 -11.43 -31.13
CA THR A 716 -47.79 -11.38 -31.92
C THR A 716 -48.86 -12.37 -31.42
N PHE A 717 -50.11 -11.91 -31.43
CA PHE A 717 -51.34 -12.63 -31.03
C PHE A 717 -51.82 -13.71 -32.01
N LEU A 718 -51.00 -14.16 -32.97
CA LEU A 718 -51.48 -15.15 -33.93
C LEU A 718 -51.44 -16.54 -33.29
N GLU A 719 -52.61 -17.02 -32.86
CA GLU A 719 -52.83 -18.44 -32.56
C GLU A 719 -52.31 -19.31 -33.72
N PRO A 720 -51.64 -20.44 -33.44
CA PRO A 720 -51.35 -21.41 -34.48
C PRO A 720 -52.68 -21.85 -35.11
N LEU A 721 -52.85 -21.68 -36.42
CA LEU A 721 -54.01 -22.23 -37.12
C LEU A 721 -54.06 -23.74 -36.86
N PRO A 722 -55.23 -24.30 -36.52
CA PRO A 722 -55.36 -25.74 -36.30
C PRO A 722 -54.93 -26.47 -37.56
N ILE A 723 -54.06 -27.48 -37.39
CA ILE A 723 -53.63 -28.37 -38.46
C ILE A 723 -54.91 -29.00 -39.06
N PRO A 724 -55.15 -28.87 -40.37
CA PRO A 724 -56.28 -29.56 -40.98
C PRO A 724 -56.04 -31.06 -40.82
N SER A 725 -56.97 -31.73 -40.16
CA SER A 725 -57.05 -33.18 -40.16
C SER A 725 -57.29 -33.63 -41.61
N PHE A 726 -56.27 -34.19 -42.23
CA PHE A 726 -56.36 -34.98 -43.45
C PHE A 726 -56.18 -36.46 -43.11
#